data_AF-D0NJD6-F1
#
_entry.id   AF-D0NJD6-F1
#
_cell.length_a   1.000
_cell.length_b   1.000
_cell.length_c   1.000
_cell.angle_alpha   90.00
_cell.angle_beta   90.00
_cell.angle_gamma   90.00
#
_symmetry.space_group_name_H-M   'P 1'
#
loop_
_entity.id
_entity.type
_entity.pdbx_description
1 polymer ?
#
loop_
_entity_poly.entity_id
_entity_poly.type
_entity_poly.pdbx_seq_one_letter_code
_entity_poly.pdbx_strand_id
1 'polypeptide(L)'
;MEGKSEEDNGDFIVLDSREELPDIGEARYFDDINSRKVYGEKLQASVEENPSATEAWLLLAIHQLDLDIGLGDEAVNLSDDDLLQRQLLFLCKELNLKQRSDASQALAVDEANLKQCLHTLSRALEVEANAYCEALWLLYLRLCRQVTNRQTEIDMVEQGVQFLPNSHALWLRYISTYEFDSVGMAEGIYWRLLEHLARTNSAEVGSQTPSATKEVSILLTAICCHLCIKLWLAGATSRVLELLSALLQLDNESSEFAWCTMVRARLRGDEVVVICLFFAHILLFKELPALMEHWVAASNNECVPIKGLSYTAEYLRGCNRDFEKVAFTRAFGVYELAFQTLGNDCDEMLDAGNVILGNWMLLLALQQDFSKKNEPLSAFFREYVDKIPQYPSASLTAAKLMGLTSTGEKQAYQLMLTMMNRNTKAHFPEALHHYLFACRQSPALVDALDKTFPDVMKQLATLLDVDTAKVEKSIQDIMHVTSKISKSRALKDLLDTLLGAWMDQLALLRRGSSQPQSTDKQTKSLADIYVGLDIVHLMGLLLEPSVAIDGIQMLLSLLSFGILSLEARQLAWMQRFVFQVDCLQQEDLDSASWRKHQAMLTQLFRKYMAEMSVETEMMRQVSTRIKRDITNRAIEDAVRDCLSPERSHLITYDVHLELFQLCSAAIAGPEKAAFYASCTDMLAMSSEFSLAFSGTN
;
A
#
# COMPACT_ATOMS: atom_id res chain seq x y z
N MET A 1 11.34 18.77 93.97
CA MET A 1 11.93 17.91 95.03
C MET A 1 12.67 16.77 94.36
N GLU A 2 13.44 15.99 95.11
CA GLU A 2 13.96 14.70 94.64
C GLU A 2 12.80 13.82 94.12
N GLY A 3 13.00 13.09 93.01
CA GLY A 3 12.01 12.12 92.50
C GLY A 3 11.71 12.15 90.99
N LYS A 4 12.75 12.10 90.16
CA LYS A 4 12.71 12.10 88.67
C LYS A 4 12.31 13.43 87.99
N SER A 5 13.30 14.31 87.92
CA SER A 5 13.66 15.13 86.76
C SER A 5 13.84 14.29 85.47
N GLU A 6 13.89 14.79 84.22
CA GLU A 6 13.67 16.09 83.50
C GLU A 6 13.76 15.72 81.99
N GLU A 7 13.16 16.30 80.94
CA GLU A 7 12.23 17.44 80.64
C GLU A 7 11.01 16.86 79.82
N ASP A 8 9.87 17.48 79.45
CA ASP A 8 9.45 18.86 79.06
C ASP A 8 9.80 19.23 77.60
N ASN A 9 8.94 19.76 76.70
CA ASN A 9 7.56 20.30 76.69
C ASN A 9 6.67 19.45 75.73
N GLY A 10 5.33 19.50 75.62
CA GLY A 10 4.32 20.58 75.78
C GLY A 10 3.74 20.91 74.38
N ASP A 11 2.43 21.08 74.13
CA ASP A 11 1.25 21.16 74.99
C ASP A 11 0.09 20.29 74.45
N PHE A 12 -0.85 19.92 75.33
CA PHE A 12 -2.16 19.39 74.94
C PHE A 12 -3.25 20.01 75.83
N ILE A 13 -4.12 20.85 75.26
CA ILE A 13 -5.30 21.39 75.96
C ILE A 13 -6.55 20.79 75.32
N VAL A 14 -7.38 20.17 76.16
CA VAL A 14 -8.66 19.58 75.76
C VAL A 14 -9.73 20.66 75.71
N LEU A 15 -10.50 20.68 74.62
CA LEU A 15 -11.89 21.12 74.67
C LEU A 15 -12.79 20.09 73.98
N ASP A 16 -14.00 19.98 74.50
CA ASP A 16 -15.06 19.08 74.08
C ASP A 16 -16.14 19.88 73.32
N SER A 17 -17.12 19.17 72.76
CA SER A 17 -18.31 19.68 72.06
C SER A 17 -18.13 20.23 70.63
N ARG A 18 -19.27 20.30 69.91
CA ARG A 18 -19.37 20.58 68.48
C ARG A 18 -19.28 22.07 68.18
N GLU A 19 -18.49 22.43 67.16
CA GLU A 19 -18.77 23.58 66.31
C GLU A 19 -18.52 23.19 64.83
N GLU A 20 -18.87 24.07 63.90
CA GLU A 20 -19.34 23.70 62.56
C GLU A 20 -18.23 23.24 61.59
N LEU A 21 -18.60 22.37 60.63
CA LEU A 21 -17.77 22.08 59.47
C LEU A 21 -17.54 23.37 58.68
N PRO A 22 -16.29 23.74 58.32
CA PRO A 22 -16.05 24.88 57.46
C PRO A 22 -16.78 24.75 56.12
N ASP A 23 -17.51 25.79 55.74
CA ASP A 23 -18.33 25.81 54.53
C ASP A 23 -17.45 25.76 53.25
N ILE A 24 -18.09 25.44 52.13
CA ILE A 24 -17.45 24.98 50.88
C ILE A 24 -16.51 26.05 50.29
N GLY A 25 -15.20 25.85 50.49
CA GLY A 25 -14.16 26.53 49.71
C GLY A 25 -13.92 25.81 48.39
N GLU A 26 -14.26 26.45 47.25
CA GLU A 26 -14.12 25.87 45.91
C GLU A 26 -12.65 25.69 45.44
N ALA A 27 -11.95 24.72 46.00
CA ALA A 27 -10.70 24.18 45.44
C ALA A 27 -11.03 22.95 44.56
N ARG A 28 -11.34 23.21 43.29
CA ARG A 28 -11.49 22.16 42.27
C ARG A 28 -10.10 21.52 41.99
N TYR A 29 -10.08 20.35 41.34
CA TYR A 29 -8.91 19.48 41.10
C TYR A 29 -8.47 18.59 42.29
N PHE A 30 -9.28 17.56 42.58
CA PHE A 30 -8.80 16.31 43.18
C PHE A 30 -9.46 15.09 42.50
N ASP A 31 -8.62 14.10 42.19
CA ASP A 31 -8.89 12.66 42.03
C ASP A 31 -9.93 12.14 41.03
N ASP A 32 -9.59 12.24 39.73
CA ASP A 32 -10.20 11.42 38.66
C ASP A 32 -9.51 10.05 38.45
N ILE A 33 -8.63 9.65 39.38
CA ILE A 33 -8.09 8.27 39.45
C ILE A 33 -9.22 7.24 39.67
N ASN A 34 -10.34 7.69 40.24
CA ASN A 34 -11.49 6.86 40.54
C ASN A 34 -12.28 6.45 39.28
N SER A 35 -12.41 7.31 38.26
CA SER A 35 -13.17 6.96 37.04
C SER A 35 -12.48 5.85 36.24
N ARG A 36 -11.15 5.89 36.10
CA ARG A 36 -10.38 4.83 35.44
C ARG A 36 -10.52 3.47 36.14
N LYS A 37 -10.51 3.46 37.48
CA LYS A 37 -10.79 2.24 38.27
C LYS A 37 -12.21 1.72 38.05
N VAL A 38 -13.20 2.61 38.13
CA VAL A 38 -14.62 2.28 37.87
C VAL A 38 -14.84 1.75 36.44
N TYR A 39 -14.08 2.24 35.45
CA TYR A 39 -14.12 1.71 34.08
C TYR A 39 -13.51 0.30 33.99
N GLY A 40 -12.36 0.04 34.63
CA GLY A 40 -11.78 -1.30 34.73
C GLY A 40 -12.69 -2.29 35.46
N GLU A 41 -13.31 -1.88 36.57
CA GLU A 41 -14.30 -2.66 37.32
C GLU A 41 -15.55 -2.97 36.47
N LYS A 42 -16.03 -2.00 35.68
CA LYS A 42 -17.14 -2.17 34.72
C LYS A 42 -16.79 -3.16 33.60
N LEU A 43 -15.56 -3.13 33.07
CA LEU A 43 -15.10 -4.11 32.07
C LEU A 43 -14.99 -5.52 32.67
N GLN A 44 -14.46 -5.64 33.89
CA GLN A 44 -14.40 -6.91 34.63
C GLN A 44 -15.81 -7.49 34.84
N ALA A 45 -16.77 -6.66 35.29
CA ALA A 45 -18.17 -7.07 35.44
C ALA A 45 -18.80 -7.49 34.09
N SER A 46 -18.55 -6.75 33.01
CA SER A 46 -19.07 -7.10 31.67
C SER A 46 -18.55 -8.45 31.16
N VAL A 47 -17.33 -8.84 31.52
CA VAL A 47 -16.75 -10.15 31.20
C VAL A 47 -17.36 -11.26 32.06
N GLU A 48 -17.70 -10.98 33.32
CA GLU A 48 -18.35 -11.93 34.21
C GLU A 48 -19.86 -12.12 33.90
N GLU A 49 -20.54 -11.07 33.44
CA GLU A 49 -21.93 -11.13 32.95
C GLU A 49 -22.07 -11.86 31.61
N ASN A 50 -21.10 -11.72 30.70
CA ASN A 50 -21.08 -12.43 29.42
C ASN A 50 -19.67 -12.93 29.04
N PRO A 51 -19.26 -14.12 29.51
CA PRO A 51 -17.94 -14.70 29.19
C PRO A 51 -17.69 -14.97 27.71
N SER A 52 -18.73 -15.01 26.87
CA SER A 52 -18.64 -15.15 25.40
C SER A 52 -18.54 -13.82 24.63
N ALA A 53 -18.41 -12.68 25.33
CA ALA A 53 -18.19 -11.38 24.69
C ALA A 53 -16.69 -11.13 24.41
N THR A 54 -16.20 -11.59 23.27
CA THR A 54 -14.82 -11.38 22.77
C THR A 54 -14.34 -9.93 22.90
N GLU A 55 -15.18 -8.96 22.51
CA GLU A 55 -14.87 -7.53 22.61
C GLU A 55 -14.63 -7.08 24.06
N ALA A 56 -15.38 -7.60 25.04
CA ALA A 56 -15.22 -7.24 26.45
C ALA A 56 -13.87 -7.75 27.00
N TRP A 57 -13.46 -8.96 26.60
CA TRP A 57 -12.12 -9.49 26.92
C TRP A 57 -10.99 -8.68 26.29
N LEU A 58 -11.15 -8.25 25.02
CA LEU A 58 -10.17 -7.40 24.33
C LEU A 58 -10.04 -6.03 25.02
N LEU A 59 -11.15 -5.36 25.30
CA LEU A 59 -11.17 -4.06 25.99
C LEU A 59 -10.52 -4.17 27.38
N LEU A 60 -10.85 -5.21 28.15
CA LEU A 60 -10.26 -5.46 29.47
C LEU A 60 -8.74 -5.72 29.36
N ALA A 61 -8.30 -6.54 28.41
CA ALA A 61 -6.89 -6.84 28.21
C ALA A 61 -6.07 -5.61 27.78
N ILE A 62 -6.60 -4.76 26.89
CA ILE A 62 -5.94 -3.52 26.44
C ILE A 62 -5.88 -2.50 27.59
N HIS A 63 -6.97 -2.35 28.35
CA HIS A 63 -7.00 -1.48 29.53
C HIS A 63 -5.97 -1.90 30.58
N GLN A 64 -5.83 -3.21 30.84
CA GLN A 64 -4.87 -3.77 31.79
C GLN A 64 -3.39 -3.63 31.40
N LEU A 65 -3.05 -3.21 30.17
CA LEU A 65 -1.68 -2.88 29.81
C LEU A 65 -1.22 -1.52 30.39
N ASP A 66 -2.15 -0.63 30.75
CA ASP A 66 -1.92 0.73 31.28
C ASP A 66 -0.79 1.49 30.56
N LEU A 67 -0.91 1.56 29.23
CA LEU A 67 0.11 2.13 28.33
C LEU A 67 0.36 3.63 28.63
N ASP A 68 1.60 4.00 28.97
CA ASP A 68 2.00 5.41 29.09
C ASP A 68 2.12 6.06 27.71
N ILE A 69 1.00 6.64 27.27
CA ILE A 69 0.86 7.36 26.00
C ILE A 69 1.61 8.72 26.01
N GLY A 70 2.27 9.11 27.11
CA GLY A 70 2.99 10.38 27.23
C GLY A 70 2.05 11.59 27.29
N LEU A 71 0.87 11.41 27.90
CA LEU A 71 -0.17 12.43 27.99
C LEU A 71 0.08 13.32 29.22
N GLY A 72 0.26 14.64 29.00
CA GLY A 72 0.13 15.64 30.06
C GLY A 72 -1.33 15.81 30.50
N ASP A 73 -1.65 16.90 31.21
CA ASP A 73 -2.96 17.15 31.84
C ASP A 73 -4.20 17.04 30.91
N GLU A 74 -4.01 17.09 29.59
CA GLU A 74 -5.04 16.79 28.58
C GLU A 74 -5.56 15.33 28.62
N ALA A 75 -4.85 14.41 29.30
CA ALA A 75 -5.22 13.00 29.47
C ALA A 75 -6.58 12.76 30.14
N VAL A 76 -7.09 13.76 30.86
CA VAL A 76 -8.24 13.64 31.77
C VAL A 76 -9.58 13.88 31.05
N ASN A 77 -9.57 14.53 29.89
CA ASN A 77 -10.79 14.94 29.17
C ASN A 77 -11.10 14.08 27.92
N LEU A 78 -10.53 12.88 27.81
CA LEU A 78 -10.74 11.98 26.67
C LEU A 78 -11.98 11.10 26.86
N SER A 79 -12.64 10.73 25.76
CA SER A 79 -13.65 9.67 25.79
C SER A 79 -13.00 8.28 25.88
N ASP A 80 -13.74 7.28 26.35
CA ASP A 80 -13.28 5.87 26.36
C ASP A 80 -12.80 5.42 24.97
N ASP A 81 -13.51 5.83 23.91
CA ASP A 81 -13.18 5.54 22.51
C ASP A 81 -11.91 6.25 22.02
N ASP A 82 -11.71 7.53 22.39
CA ASP A 82 -10.48 8.26 22.05
C ASP A 82 -9.27 7.76 22.84
N LEU A 83 -9.47 7.30 24.09
CA LEU A 83 -8.45 6.65 24.89
C LEU A 83 -8.05 5.30 24.29
N LEU A 84 -9.03 4.46 23.91
CA LEU A 84 -8.80 3.20 23.22
C LEU A 84 -8.09 3.39 21.88
N GLN A 85 -8.51 4.40 21.08
CA GLN A 85 -7.82 4.74 19.83
C GLN A 85 -6.34 5.10 20.11
N ARG A 86 -6.05 5.87 21.17
CA ARG A 86 -4.67 6.22 21.54
C ARG A 86 -3.89 5.02 22.09
N GLN A 87 -4.49 4.15 22.90
CA GLN A 87 -3.87 2.92 23.39
C GLN A 87 -3.49 1.99 22.24
N LEU A 88 -4.40 1.72 21.31
CA LEU A 88 -4.11 0.90 20.12
C LEU A 88 -3.07 1.57 19.20
N LEU A 89 -3.10 2.89 19.03
CA LEU A 89 -2.05 3.57 18.25
C LEU A 89 -0.67 3.51 18.92
N PHE A 90 -0.61 3.62 20.25
CA PHE A 90 0.64 3.43 20.99
C PHE A 90 1.14 1.97 20.87
N LEU A 91 0.26 0.99 21.10
CA LEU A 91 0.57 -0.43 20.94
C LEU A 91 1.06 -0.76 19.52
N CYS A 92 0.45 -0.17 18.49
CA CYS A 92 0.90 -0.26 17.10
C CYS A 92 2.32 0.31 16.92
N LYS A 93 2.65 1.45 17.54
CA LYS A 93 4.00 2.03 17.48
C LYS A 93 5.04 1.17 18.20
N GLU A 94 4.76 0.71 19.42
CA GLU A 94 5.72 -0.09 20.17
C GLU A 94 5.95 -1.47 19.51
N LEU A 95 4.87 -2.17 19.13
CA LEU A 95 4.95 -3.52 18.55
C LEU A 95 5.44 -3.54 17.10
N ASN A 96 5.23 -2.48 16.31
CA ASN A 96 5.54 -2.50 14.88
C ASN A 96 6.50 -1.40 14.41
N LEU A 97 6.83 -0.36 15.18
CA LEU A 97 7.89 0.61 14.82
C LEU A 97 9.16 0.37 15.65
N LYS A 98 9.06 0.32 16.99
CA LYS A 98 10.26 0.19 17.86
C LYS A 98 10.99 -1.15 17.74
N GLN A 99 10.34 -2.19 17.21
CA GLN A 99 11.04 -3.45 16.87
C GLN A 99 12.15 -3.29 15.81
N ARG A 100 12.23 -2.12 15.15
CA ARG A 100 13.15 -1.88 14.02
C ARG A 100 14.42 -1.10 14.39
N SER A 101 14.69 -0.77 15.67
CA SER A 101 15.89 0.01 16.05
C SER A 101 17.03 -0.78 16.69
N ASP A 102 16.75 -1.84 17.46
CA ASP A 102 17.80 -2.69 18.06
C ASP A 102 17.27 -4.05 18.51
N ALA A 103 18.15 -5.04 18.65
CA ALA A 103 17.74 -6.38 19.08
C ALA A 103 17.35 -6.41 20.58
N SER A 104 16.21 -7.04 20.90
CA SER A 104 15.64 -7.18 22.25
C SER A 104 15.27 -5.86 22.97
N GLN A 105 14.22 -5.19 22.47
CA GLN A 105 13.40 -4.29 23.30
C GLN A 105 12.00 -4.88 23.47
N ALA A 106 11.58 -5.05 24.73
CA ALA A 106 10.23 -5.45 25.09
C ALA A 106 9.27 -4.25 24.98
N LEU A 107 7.96 -4.51 25.07
CA LEU A 107 6.95 -3.48 25.22
C LEU A 107 7.25 -2.66 26.50
N ALA A 108 7.24 -1.33 26.40
CA ALA A 108 7.54 -0.45 27.53
C ALA A 108 6.37 -0.37 28.54
N VAL A 109 6.11 -1.48 29.22
CA VAL A 109 4.98 -1.73 30.13
C VAL A 109 5.48 -2.48 31.36
N ASP A 110 4.83 -2.29 32.51
CA ASP A 110 5.14 -3.02 33.74
C ASP A 110 4.93 -4.54 33.55
N GLU A 111 5.87 -5.33 34.07
CA GLU A 111 5.86 -6.79 33.96
C GLU A 111 4.63 -7.40 34.66
N ALA A 112 4.11 -6.74 35.70
CA ALA A 112 2.86 -7.16 36.36
C ALA A 112 1.64 -6.93 35.45
N ASN A 113 1.51 -5.75 34.85
CA ASN A 113 0.44 -5.41 33.90
C ASN A 113 0.45 -6.34 32.67
N LEU A 114 1.64 -6.61 32.11
CA LEU A 114 1.80 -7.55 31.00
C LEU A 114 1.38 -8.98 31.37
N LYS A 115 1.74 -9.47 32.56
CA LYS A 115 1.31 -10.78 33.06
C LYS A 115 -0.19 -10.83 33.33
N GLN A 116 -0.79 -9.77 33.86
CA GLN A 116 -2.23 -9.67 34.08
C GLN A 116 -3.00 -9.70 32.75
N CYS A 117 -2.55 -8.91 31.76
CA CYS A 117 -3.09 -8.93 30.40
C CYS A 117 -3.03 -10.33 29.78
N LEU A 118 -1.87 -11.01 29.85
CA LEU A 118 -1.69 -12.36 29.31
C LEU A 118 -2.57 -13.41 30.00
N HIS A 119 -2.78 -13.30 31.31
CA HIS A 119 -3.69 -14.17 32.07
C HIS A 119 -5.17 -13.92 31.72
N THR A 120 -5.55 -12.65 31.50
CA THR A 120 -6.87 -12.29 30.98
C THR A 120 -7.11 -12.87 29.58
N LEU A 121 -6.12 -12.77 28.69
CA LEU A 121 -6.18 -13.32 27.34
C LEU A 121 -6.20 -14.86 27.32
N SER A 122 -5.43 -15.55 28.17
CA SER A 122 -5.50 -17.02 28.24
C SER A 122 -6.86 -17.49 28.76
N ARG A 123 -7.42 -16.84 29.79
CA ARG A 123 -8.78 -17.11 30.27
C ARG A 123 -9.87 -16.77 29.24
N ALA A 124 -9.64 -15.80 28.37
CA ALA A 124 -10.54 -15.54 27.24
C ALA A 124 -10.56 -16.72 26.28
N LEU A 125 -9.37 -17.27 25.92
CA LEU A 125 -9.21 -18.40 24.99
C LEU A 125 -9.68 -19.76 25.56
N GLU A 126 -9.76 -19.91 26.89
CA GLU A 126 -10.38 -21.08 27.55
C GLU A 126 -11.90 -21.18 27.27
N VAL A 127 -12.55 -20.11 26.83
CA VAL A 127 -13.97 -20.12 26.44
C VAL A 127 -14.10 -20.50 24.97
N GLU A 128 -14.74 -21.64 24.69
CA GLU A 128 -14.91 -22.23 23.34
C GLU A 128 -15.40 -21.22 22.28
N ALA A 129 -16.36 -20.35 22.62
CA ALA A 129 -16.87 -19.32 21.71
C ALA A 129 -15.80 -18.28 21.31
N ASN A 130 -14.90 -17.94 22.23
CA ASN A 130 -13.85 -16.94 22.02
C ASN A 130 -12.62 -17.53 21.30
N ALA A 131 -12.43 -18.86 21.33
CA ALA A 131 -11.35 -19.54 20.61
C ALA A 131 -11.44 -19.36 19.08
N TYR A 132 -12.59 -18.93 18.56
CA TYR A 132 -12.79 -18.56 17.15
C TYR A 132 -12.50 -17.07 16.84
N CYS A 133 -11.98 -16.29 17.79
CA CYS A 133 -11.60 -14.89 17.59
C CYS A 133 -10.12 -14.76 17.17
N GLU A 134 -9.86 -14.39 15.91
CA GLU A 134 -8.51 -14.16 15.39
C GLU A 134 -7.76 -13.06 16.18
N ALA A 135 -8.46 -12.01 16.60
CA ALA A 135 -7.87 -10.89 17.32
C ALA A 135 -7.30 -11.29 18.69
N LEU A 136 -7.99 -12.17 19.44
CA LEU A 136 -7.52 -12.68 20.74
C LEU A 136 -6.24 -13.50 20.59
N TRP A 137 -6.21 -14.44 19.63
CA TRP A 137 -5.01 -15.25 19.35
C TRP A 137 -3.83 -14.37 18.91
N LEU A 138 -4.02 -13.44 17.98
CA LEU A 138 -2.94 -12.56 17.53
C LEU A 138 -2.39 -11.66 18.63
N LEU A 139 -3.26 -11.10 19.49
CA LEU A 139 -2.84 -10.26 20.61
C LEU A 139 -2.05 -11.08 21.63
N TYR A 140 -2.56 -12.27 22.01
CA TYR A 140 -1.86 -13.18 22.90
C TYR A 140 -0.47 -13.58 22.34
N LEU A 141 -0.39 -14.02 21.09
CA LEU A 141 0.85 -14.47 20.44
C LEU A 141 1.86 -13.34 20.18
N ARG A 142 1.41 -12.08 20.08
CA ARG A 142 2.30 -10.90 20.02
C ARG A 142 2.87 -10.52 21.39
N LEU A 143 2.14 -10.75 22.48
CA LEU A 143 2.55 -10.41 23.85
C LEU A 143 3.30 -11.56 24.56
N CYS A 144 2.89 -12.83 24.37
CA CYS A 144 3.36 -13.95 25.18
C CYS A 144 4.87 -14.20 25.02
N ARG A 145 5.43 -13.99 23.82
CA ARG A 145 6.87 -14.11 23.51
C ARG A 145 7.79 -13.26 24.40
N GLN A 146 7.25 -12.25 25.08
CA GLN A 146 8.01 -11.41 26.02
C GLN A 146 8.14 -12.04 27.42
N VAL A 147 7.39 -13.10 27.72
CA VAL A 147 7.27 -13.74 29.05
C VAL A 147 7.44 -15.27 28.99
N THR A 148 7.06 -15.92 27.88
CA THR A 148 7.13 -17.37 27.67
C THR A 148 8.35 -17.80 26.87
N ASN A 149 8.70 -19.09 26.93
CA ASN A 149 9.68 -19.65 26.00
C ASN A 149 9.07 -19.90 24.60
N ARG A 150 9.92 -20.16 23.61
CA ARG A 150 9.54 -20.38 22.20
C ARG A 150 8.69 -21.65 21.98
N GLN A 151 8.92 -22.73 22.74
CA GLN A 151 8.12 -23.95 22.58
C GLN A 151 6.66 -23.66 22.96
N THR A 152 6.43 -22.96 24.07
CA THR A 152 5.09 -22.50 24.46
C THR A 152 4.47 -21.55 23.43
N GLU A 153 5.27 -20.75 22.72
CA GLU A 153 4.75 -19.99 21.57
C GLU A 153 4.29 -20.94 20.46
N ILE A 154 5.13 -21.87 20.01
CA ILE A 154 4.80 -22.87 18.97
C ILE A 154 3.54 -23.66 19.33
N ASP A 155 3.49 -24.23 20.54
CA ASP A 155 2.37 -25.03 21.04
C ASP A 155 1.03 -24.23 20.99
N MET A 156 1.09 -22.92 21.22
CA MET A 156 -0.08 -22.04 21.20
C MET A 156 -0.44 -21.56 19.78
N VAL A 157 0.52 -21.37 18.87
CA VAL A 157 0.16 -21.12 17.45
C VAL A 157 -0.42 -22.39 16.81
N GLU A 158 0.13 -23.57 17.13
CA GLU A 158 -0.41 -24.87 16.67
C GLU A 158 -1.89 -25.05 17.09
N GLN A 159 -2.27 -24.62 18.28
CA GLN A 159 -3.68 -24.59 18.70
C GLN A 159 -4.49 -23.53 17.95
N GLY A 160 -3.97 -22.30 17.82
CA GLY A 160 -4.65 -21.21 17.13
C GLY A 160 -5.04 -21.56 15.67
N VAL A 161 -4.14 -22.21 14.92
CA VAL A 161 -4.43 -22.64 13.54
C VAL A 161 -5.35 -23.88 13.46
N GLN A 162 -5.54 -24.64 14.54
CA GLN A 162 -6.53 -25.72 14.62
C GLN A 162 -7.95 -25.17 14.82
N PHE A 163 -8.12 -24.12 15.64
CA PHE A 163 -9.40 -23.43 15.79
C PHE A 163 -9.73 -22.55 14.57
N LEU A 164 -8.72 -21.93 13.95
CA LEU A 164 -8.87 -20.99 12.84
C LEU A 164 -8.04 -21.39 11.61
N PRO A 165 -8.36 -22.53 10.95
CA PRO A 165 -7.59 -23.05 9.81
C PRO A 165 -7.65 -22.16 8.55
N ASN A 166 -8.51 -21.14 8.53
CA ASN A 166 -8.60 -20.14 7.47
C ASN A 166 -8.03 -18.76 7.87
N SER A 167 -7.42 -18.63 9.06
CA SER A 167 -6.74 -17.38 9.47
C SER A 167 -5.41 -17.21 8.75
N HIS A 168 -5.36 -16.26 7.82
CA HIS A 168 -4.14 -15.92 7.11
C HIS A 168 -3.04 -15.39 8.05
N ALA A 169 -3.43 -14.62 9.08
CA ALA A 169 -2.48 -14.04 10.02
C ALA A 169 -1.86 -15.10 10.96
N LEU A 170 -2.65 -16.08 11.42
CA LEU A 170 -2.14 -17.17 12.26
C LEU A 170 -1.25 -18.13 11.48
N TRP A 171 -1.54 -18.41 10.20
CA TRP A 171 -0.62 -19.21 9.37
C TRP A 171 0.70 -18.49 9.05
N LEU A 172 0.68 -17.18 8.81
CA LEU A 172 1.93 -16.41 8.70
C LEU A 172 2.69 -16.43 10.04
N ARG A 173 2.00 -16.26 11.19
CA ARG A 173 2.66 -16.35 12.51
C ARG A 173 3.27 -17.74 12.74
N TYR A 174 2.54 -18.80 12.44
CA TYR A 174 2.99 -20.19 12.53
C TYR A 174 4.31 -20.37 11.79
N ILE A 175 4.32 -20.04 10.49
CA ILE A 175 5.50 -20.14 9.63
C ILE A 175 6.67 -19.28 10.14
N SER A 176 6.40 -18.07 10.67
CA SER A 176 7.43 -17.17 11.20
C SER A 176 8.05 -17.63 12.53
N THR A 177 7.37 -18.51 13.28
CA THR A 177 7.81 -18.93 14.62
C THR A 177 8.85 -20.04 14.56
N TYR A 178 8.88 -20.86 13.50
CA TYR A 178 9.91 -21.89 13.30
C TYR A 178 11.20 -21.32 12.68
N GLU A 179 12.34 -21.62 13.31
CA GLU A 179 13.59 -21.80 12.60
C GLU A 179 13.65 -23.25 12.08
N PHE A 180 14.32 -23.45 10.94
CA PHE A 180 14.43 -24.76 10.28
C PHE A 180 15.89 -25.16 10.18
N ASP A 181 16.27 -26.28 10.81
CA ASP A 181 17.66 -26.78 10.82
C ASP A 181 18.17 -27.21 9.42
N SER A 182 17.26 -27.38 8.44
CA SER A 182 17.62 -27.73 7.06
C SER A 182 16.55 -27.36 6.04
N VAL A 183 16.98 -27.20 4.79
CA VAL A 183 16.10 -26.99 3.62
C VAL A 183 15.01 -28.07 3.52
N GLY A 184 15.38 -29.35 3.62
CA GLY A 184 14.41 -30.45 3.52
C GLY A 184 13.39 -30.51 4.66
N MET A 185 13.73 -29.98 5.84
CA MET A 185 12.76 -29.80 6.93
C MET A 185 11.77 -28.67 6.63
N ALA A 186 12.26 -27.55 6.07
CA ALA A 186 11.39 -26.46 5.62
C ALA A 186 10.45 -26.92 4.51
N GLU A 187 10.96 -27.49 3.41
CA GLU A 187 10.13 -28.06 2.35
C GLU A 187 9.10 -29.06 2.91
N GLY A 188 9.57 -29.98 3.76
CA GLY A 188 8.76 -31.04 4.38
C GLY A 188 7.61 -30.56 5.26
N ILE A 189 7.67 -29.33 5.78
CA ILE A 189 6.58 -28.70 6.55
C ILE A 189 5.66 -27.91 5.62
N TYR A 190 6.22 -27.12 4.69
CA TYR A 190 5.43 -26.24 3.83
C TYR A 190 4.60 -27.01 2.80
N TRP A 191 5.12 -28.07 2.16
CA TRP A 191 4.31 -28.83 1.20
C TRP A 191 3.13 -29.52 1.89
N ARG A 192 3.31 -30.01 3.12
CA ARG A 192 2.23 -30.59 3.93
C ARG A 192 1.17 -29.56 4.30
N LEU A 193 1.59 -28.34 4.64
CA LEU A 193 0.68 -27.23 4.92
C LEU A 193 -0.13 -26.82 3.68
N LEU A 194 0.54 -26.64 2.54
CA LEU A 194 -0.09 -26.34 1.25
C LEU A 194 -1.06 -27.45 0.82
N GLU A 195 -0.67 -28.72 0.98
CA GLU A 195 -1.52 -29.88 0.70
C GLU A 195 -2.73 -29.96 1.65
N HIS A 196 -2.54 -29.66 2.95
CA HIS A 196 -3.62 -29.62 3.94
C HIS A 196 -4.65 -28.55 3.60
N LEU A 197 -4.24 -27.29 3.40
CA LEU A 197 -5.11 -26.16 3.12
C LEU A 197 -5.87 -26.30 1.79
N ALA A 198 -5.23 -26.90 0.79
CA ALA A 198 -5.88 -27.22 -0.48
C ALA A 198 -6.88 -28.39 -0.36
N ARG A 199 -6.70 -29.32 0.60
CA ARG A 199 -7.65 -30.42 0.87
C ARG A 199 -8.84 -30.03 1.73
N THR A 200 -8.63 -29.37 2.87
CA THR A 200 -9.71 -29.08 3.83
C THR A 200 -10.87 -28.33 3.17
N ASN A 201 -10.52 -27.27 2.44
CA ASN A 201 -11.44 -26.43 1.66
C ASN A 201 -12.08 -27.12 0.44
N SER A 202 -11.92 -28.44 0.25
CA SER A 202 -12.61 -29.22 -0.79
C SER A 202 -13.75 -30.10 -0.27
N ALA A 203 -13.86 -30.28 1.06
CA ALA A 203 -14.78 -31.25 1.68
C ALA A 203 -16.17 -30.69 2.04
N GLU A 204 -16.37 -29.36 2.01
CA GLU A 204 -17.60 -28.73 2.49
C GLU A 204 -18.74 -28.78 1.46
N VAL A 205 -19.65 -29.73 1.69
CA VAL A 205 -21.07 -29.71 1.30
C VAL A 205 -21.38 -29.54 -0.19
N GLY A 206 -21.25 -30.64 -0.94
CA GLY A 206 -22.31 -31.14 -1.83
C GLY A 206 -22.71 -30.33 -3.06
N SER A 207 -22.08 -29.20 -3.35
CA SER A 207 -22.29 -28.41 -4.57
C SER A 207 -21.35 -28.85 -5.70
N GLN A 208 -21.74 -28.59 -6.95
CA GLN A 208 -20.92 -28.93 -8.11
C GLN A 208 -19.77 -27.93 -8.26
N THR A 209 -18.53 -28.44 -8.35
CA THR A 209 -17.26 -27.69 -8.48
C THR A 209 -17.04 -26.60 -7.40
N PRO A 210 -16.29 -26.90 -6.31
CA PRO A 210 -16.01 -25.91 -5.28
C PRO A 210 -15.02 -24.85 -5.79
N SER A 211 -15.55 -23.72 -6.27
CA SER A 211 -14.75 -22.52 -6.59
C SER A 211 -13.84 -22.15 -5.41
N ALA A 212 -12.55 -21.93 -5.67
CA ALA A 212 -11.63 -21.49 -4.62
C ALA A 212 -12.03 -20.10 -4.12
N THR A 213 -12.08 -19.93 -2.79
CA THR A 213 -12.31 -18.60 -2.21
C THR A 213 -11.06 -17.73 -2.36
N LYS A 214 -11.25 -16.40 -2.37
CA LYS A 214 -10.15 -15.44 -2.57
C LYS A 214 -9.07 -15.61 -1.50
N GLU A 215 -9.49 -15.77 -0.25
CA GLU A 215 -8.64 -15.88 0.94
C GLU A 215 -7.73 -17.12 0.85
N VAL A 216 -8.28 -18.27 0.45
CA VAL A 216 -7.51 -19.52 0.33
C VAL A 216 -6.51 -19.45 -0.81
N SER A 217 -6.87 -18.85 -1.96
CA SER A 217 -5.95 -18.68 -3.09
C SER A 217 -4.78 -17.76 -2.75
N ILE A 218 -5.06 -16.63 -2.07
CA ILE A 218 -4.05 -15.69 -1.58
C ILE A 218 -3.14 -16.35 -0.53
N LEU A 219 -3.71 -17.06 0.45
CA LEU A 219 -2.95 -17.76 1.49
C LEU A 219 -2.02 -18.83 0.91
N LEU A 220 -2.50 -19.65 -0.03
CA LEU A 220 -1.66 -20.64 -0.72
C LEU A 220 -0.50 -19.95 -1.47
N THR A 221 -0.77 -18.82 -2.12
CA THR A 221 0.26 -18.03 -2.81
C THR A 221 1.27 -17.42 -1.84
N ALA A 222 0.83 -16.87 -0.71
CA ALA A 222 1.70 -16.32 0.34
C ALA A 222 2.64 -17.39 0.91
N ILE A 223 2.13 -18.60 1.19
CA ILE A 223 2.91 -19.72 1.72
C ILE A 223 3.89 -20.25 0.65
N CYS A 224 3.46 -20.37 -0.62
CA CYS A 224 4.35 -20.74 -1.74
C CYS A 224 5.48 -19.73 -1.93
N CYS A 225 5.19 -18.43 -1.92
CA CYS A 225 6.21 -17.38 -2.05
C CYS A 225 7.14 -17.34 -0.82
N HIS A 226 6.63 -17.52 0.40
CA HIS A 226 7.46 -17.63 1.60
C HIS A 226 8.43 -18.84 1.54
N LEU A 227 7.97 -19.99 1.01
CA LEU A 227 8.86 -21.13 0.74
C LEU A 227 9.95 -20.76 -0.28
N CYS A 228 9.58 -20.13 -1.40
CA CYS A 228 10.52 -19.69 -2.43
C CYS A 228 11.59 -18.74 -1.85
N ILE A 229 11.20 -17.77 -1.01
CA ILE A 229 12.11 -16.83 -0.36
C ILE A 229 13.06 -17.56 0.60
N LYS A 230 12.55 -18.46 1.46
CA LYS A 230 13.39 -19.24 2.39
C LYS A 230 14.38 -20.16 1.66
N LEU A 231 13.95 -20.83 0.59
CA LEU A 231 14.82 -21.64 -0.28
C LEU A 231 15.89 -20.80 -0.97
N TRP A 232 15.52 -19.62 -1.46
CA TRP A 232 16.41 -18.69 -2.13
C TRP A 232 17.52 -18.18 -1.20
N LEU A 233 17.15 -17.73 0.01
CA LEU A 233 18.07 -17.27 1.04
C LEU A 233 18.99 -18.39 1.56
N ALA A 234 18.52 -19.65 1.54
CA ALA A 234 19.34 -20.83 1.81
C ALA A 234 20.25 -21.25 0.63
N GLY A 235 20.29 -20.48 -0.46
CA GLY A 235 21.10 -20.75 -1.65
C GLY A 235 20.53 -21.84 -2.59
N ALA A 236 19.35 -22.40 -2.30
CA ALA A 236 18.71 -23.47 -3.08
C ALA A 236 17.97 -22.91 -4.33
N THR A 237 18.62 -22.03 -5.09
CA THR A 237 18.00 -21.26 -6.18
C THR A 237 17.50 -22.13 -7.33
N SER A 238 18.17 -23.25 -7.64
CA SER A 238 17.68 -24.24 -8.61
C SER A 238 16.36 -24.87 -8.17
N ARG A 239 16.19 -25.12 -6.88
CA ARG A 239 15.00 -25.74 -6.31
C ARG A 239 13.78 -24.82 -6.36
N VAL A 240 13.99 -23.51 -6.20
CA VAL A 240 12.95 -22.50 -6.45
C VAL A 240 12.48 -22.54 -7.91
N LEU A 241 13.41 -22.70 -8.86
CA LEU A 241 13.08 -22.80 -10.29
C LEU A 241 12.39 -24.12 -10.68
N GLU A 242 12.67 -25.22 -9.97
CA GLU A 242 11.93 -26.50 -10.10
C GLU A 242 10.50 -26.35 -9.58
N LEU A 243 10.36 -25.87 -8.33
CA LEU A 243 9.07 -25.70 -7.65
C LEU A 243 8.12 -24.79 -8.43
N LEU A 244 8.58 -23.61 -8.88
CA LEU A 244 7.75 -22.68 -9.64
C LEU A 244 7.35 -23.24 -11.01
N SER A 245 8.23 -24.00 -11.68
CA SER A 245 7.88 -24.63 -12.97
C SER A 245 6.85 -25.76 -12.81
N ALA A 246 6.94 -26.54 -11.72
CA ALA A 246 5.97 -27.58 -11.39
C ALA A 246 4.62 -26.98 -10.95
N LEU A 247 4.61 -25.90 -10.18
CA LEU A 247 3.38 -25.19 -9.77
C LEU A 247 2.66 -24.54 -10.96
N LEU A 248 3.41 -24.10 -11.98
CA LEU A 248 2.87 -23.57 -13.24
C LEU A 248 2.66 -24.66 -14.33
N GLN A 249 3.00 -25.92 -14.05
CA GLN A 249 2.83 -27.08 -14.95
C GLN A 249 3.54 -26.93 -16.31
N LEU A 250 4.73 -26.30 -16.31
CA LEU A 250 5.49 -25.93 -17.51
C LEU A 250 6.49 -26.99 -17.99
N ASP A 251 6.87 -27.93 -17.12
CA ASP A 251 7.76 -29.05 -17.42
C ASP A 251 7.07 -30.38 -17.02
N ASN A 252 7.63 -31.53 -17.44
CA ASN A 252 7.14 -32.84 -17.01
C ASN A 252 7.25 -32.97 -15.47
N GLU A 253 6.12 -32.98 -14.78
CA GLU A 253 6.05 -33.08 -13.31
C GLU A 253 6.79 -34.33 -12.80
N SER A 254 7.75 -34.11 -11.89
CA SER A 254 8.33 -35.21 -11.11
C SER A 254 7.32 -35.69 -10.07
N SER A 255 7.38 -36.97 -9.68
CA SER A 255 6.49 -37.52 -8.64
C SER A 255 6.65 -36.85 -7.26
N GLU A 256 7.72 -36.08 -7.07
CA GLU A 256 8.00 -35.28 -5.87
C GLU A 256 7.10 -34.03 -5.79
N PHE A 257 6.75 -33.43 -6.93
CA PHE A 257 5.90 -32.23 -7.01
C PHE A 257 4.43 -32.55 -7.33
N ALA A 258 3.98 -33.81 -7.23
CA ALA A 258 2.60 -34.19 -7.55
C ALA A 258 1.52 -33.46 -6.70
N TRP A 259 1.90 -32.89 -5.55
CA TRP A 259 1.04 -32.03 -4.74
C TRP A 259 0.82 -30.63 -5.36
N CYS A 260 1.74 -30.14 -6.20
CA CYS A 260 1.64 -28.84 -6.89
C CYS A 260 0.40 -28.77 -7.78
N THR A 261 0.08 -29.85 -8.52
CA THR A 261 -1.16 -29.95 -9.32
C THR A 261 -2.42 -29.71 -8.48
N MET A 262 -2.46 -30.21 -7.23
CA MET A 262 -3.59 -30.02 -6.34
C MET A 262 -3.67 -28.58 -5.79
N VAL A 263 -2.53 -27.96 -5.48
CA VAL A 263 -2.46 -26.54 -5.07
C VAL A 263 -2.84 -25.62 -6.23
N ARG A 264 -2.31 -25.85 -7.43
CA ARG A 264 -2.59 -25.11 -8.66
C ARG A 264 -4.08 -25.12 -9.03
N ALA A 265 -4.80 -26.19 -8.71
CA ALA A 265 -6.26 -26.30 -8.88
C ALA A 265 -7.08 -25.51 -7.83
N ARG A 266 -6.43 -24.90 -6.83
CA ARG A 266 -7.04 -23.98 -5.84
C ARG A 266 -6.59 -22.53 -6.02
N LEU A 267 -5.71 -22.24 -6.97
CA LEU A 267 -5.30 -20.87 -7.32
C LEU A 267 -6.21 -20.27 -8.39
N ARG A 268 -6.65 -19.02 -8.16
CA ARG A 268 -7.38 -18.21 -9.15
C ARG A 268 -6.42 -17.66 -10.21
N GLY A 269 -6.95 -17.24 -11.37
CA GLY A 269 -6.14 -16.66 -12.45
C GLY A 269 -5.24 -15.50 -12.00
N ASP A 270 -5.76 -14.62 -11.14
CA ASP A 270 -5.05 -13.50 -10.49
C ASP A 270 -3.70 -13.94 -9.89
N GLU A 271 -3.75 -14.95 -9.01
CA GLU A 271 -2.59 -15.46 -8.29
C GLU A 271 -1.65 -16.26 -9.21
N VAL A 272 -2.19 -16.95 -10.22
CA VAL A 272 -1.39 -17.66 -11.24
C VAL A 272 -0.58 -16.67 -12.09
N VAL A 273 -1.19 -15.56 -12.51
CA VAL A 273 -0.51 -14.49 -13.26
C VAL A 273 0.62 -13.88 -12.43
N VAL A 274 0.39 -13.64 -11.14
CA VAL A 274 1.41 -13.18 -10.19
C VAL A 274 2.58 -14.15 -10.09
N ILE A 275 2.31 -15.46 -9.96
CA ILE A 275 3.35 -16.50 -9.90
C ILE A 275 4.12 -16.60 -11.23
N CYS A 276 3.46 -16.43 -12.38
CA CYS A 276 4.13 -16.32 -13.67
C CYS A 276 5.09 -15.11 -13.71
N LEU A 277 4.65 -13.92 -13.29
CA LEU A 277 5.51 -12.72 -13.28
C LEU A 277 6.71 -12.88 -12.32
N PHE A 278 6.48 -13.46 -11.13
CA PHE A 278 7.52 -13.80 -10.16
C PHE A 278 8.55 -14.78 -10.75
N PHE A 279 8.11 -15.86 -11.39
CA PHE A 279 8.98 -16.85 -12.01
C PHE A 279 9.75 -16.27 -13.21
N ALA A 280 9.10 -15.47 -14.07
CA ALA A 280 9.75 -14.79 -15.18
C ALA A 280 10.85 -13.83 -14.70
N HIS A 281 10.63 -13.11 -13.59
CA HIS A 281 11.65 -12.26 -12.97
C HIS A 281 12.87 -13.08 -12.52
N ILE A 282 12.68 -14.13 -11.71
CA ILE A 282 13.77 -14.97 -11.21
C ILE A 282 14.57 -15.60 -12.36
N LEU A 283 13.89 -16.08 -13.42
CA LEU A 283 14.54 -16.67 -14.60
C LEU A 283 15.52 -15.69 -15.27
N LEU A 284 15.09 -14.43 -15.45
CA LEU A 284 15.82 -13.38 -16.16
C LEU A 284 16.95 -12.79 -15.31
N PHE A 285 16.64 -12.28 -14.12
CA PHE A 285 17.58 -11.48 -13.33
C PHE A 285 18.44 -12.31 -12.38
N LYS A 286 18.02 -13.55 -12.07
CA LYS A 286 18.57 -14.41 -11.00
C LYS A 286 18.50 -13.74 -9.62
N GLU A 287 17.38 -13.06 -9.36
CA GLU A 287 17.07 -12.32 -8.13
C GLU A 287 15.59 -12.50 -7.78
N LEU A 288 15.21 -12.25 -6.52
CA LEU A 288 13.81 -12.13 -6.12
C LEU A 288 13.33 -10.69 -6.38
N PRO A 289 12.11 -10.47 -6.89
CA PRO A 289 11.55 -9.12 -6.96
C PRO A 289 11.18 -8.68 -5.54
N ALA A 290 11.77 -7.57 -5.08
CA ALA A 290 11.61 -7.05 -3.72
C ALA A 290 10.14 -6.92 -3.28
N LEU A 291 9.23 -6.59 -4.21
CA LEU A 291 7.79 -6.52 -3.95
C LEU A 291 7.25 -7.80 -3.27
N MET A 292 7.72 -8.98 -3.68
CA MET A 292 7.21 -10.27 -3.18
C MET A 292 7.68 -10.55 -1.76
N GLU A 293 8.88 -10.12 -1.38
CA GLU A 293 9.39 -10.28 -0.02
C GLU A 293 8.59 -9.43 0.98
N HIS A 294 8.32 -8.18 0.63
CA HIS A 294 7.48 -7.29 1.42
C HIS A 294 6.00 -7.73 1.40
N TRP A 295 5.47 -8.17 0.24
CA TRP A 295 4.08 -8.62 0.15
C TRP A 295 3.84 -9.84 1.03
N VAL A 296 4.72 -10.84 1.04
CA VAL A 296 4.53 -12.04 1.86
C VAL A 296 4.33 -11.69 3.34
N ALA A 297 5.05 -10.71 3.89
CA ALA A 297 4.85 -10.23 5.26
C ALA A 297 3.49 -9.53 5.46
N ALA A 298 3.05 -8.71 4.50
CA ALA A 298 1.83 -7.92 4.56
C ALA A 298 0.56 -8.63 4.03
N SER A 299 0.70 -9.82 3.44
CA SER A 299 -0.21 -10.46 2.46
C SER A 299 -1.65 -10.76 2.90
N ASN A 300 -1.96 -10.62 4.19
CA ASN A 300 -3.24 -10.86 4.88
C ASN A 300 -4.51 -10.65 4.00
N ASN A 301 -4.91 -11.67 3.23
CA ASN A 301 -6.05 -11.67 2.29
C ASN A 301 -6.04 -10.57 1.21
N GLU A 302 -4.89 -9.89 1.00
CA GLU A 302 -4.71 -8.84 0.00
C GLU A 302 -3.93 -9.34 -1.21
N CYS A 303 -4.40 -9.02 -2.41
CA CYS A 303 -3.75 -9.43 -3.66
C CYS A 303 -2.38 -8.76 -3.81
N VAL A 304 -1.45 -9.40 -4.54
CA VAL A 304 -0.20 -8.72 -4.93
C VAL A 304 -0.53 -7.50 -5.80
N PRO A 305 0.00 -6.31 -5.48
CA PRO A 305 -0.22 -5.10 -6.29
C PRO A 305 0.61 -5.19 -7.58
N ILE A 306 0.03 -5.82 -8.60
CA ILE A 306 0.72 -6.27 -9.82
C ILE A 306 1.50 -5.17 -10.56
N LYS A 307 1.10 -3.91 -10.43
CA LYS A 307 1.85 -2.73 -10.95
C LYS A 307 3.31 -2.69 -10.50
N GLY A 308 3.61 -3.11 -9.27
CA GLY A 308 4.98 -3.18 -8.74
C GLY A 308 5.86 -4.27 -9.37
N LEU A 309 5.31 -5.10 -10.27
CA LEU A 309 6.07 -6.04 -11.10
C LEU A 309 6.33 -5.51 -12.52
N SER A 310 5.99 -4.25 -12.81
CA SER A 310 6.28 -3.61 -14.09
C SER A 310 7.75 -3.14 -14.19
N TYR A 311 8.34 -3.27 -15.38
CA TYR A 311 9.71 -2.82 -15.64
C TYR A 311 9.74 -1.47 -16.33
N THR A 312 10.65 -0.59 -15.89
CA THR A 312 10.99 0.64 -16.62
C THR A 312 12.12 0.37 -17.61
N ALA A 313 12.21 1.18 -18.68
CA ALA A 313 13.32 1.07 -19.63
C ALA A 313 14.66 1.49 -19.00
N GLU A 314 14.60 2.23 -17.90
CA GLU A 314 15.69 2.75 -17.10
C GLU A 314 16.27 1.65 -16.18
N TYR A 315 15.41 0.93 -15.44
CA TYR A 315 15.79 -0.27 -14.68
C TYR A 315 16.49 -1.29 -15.58
N LEU A 316 15.88 -1.60 -16.73
CA LEU A 316 16.39 -2.58 -17.69
C LEU A 316 17.70 -2.16 -18.37
N ARG A 317 18.01 -0.86 -18.46
CA ARG A 317 19.33 -0.36 -18.87
C ARG A 317 20.36 -0.41 -17.75
N GLY A 318 19.93 -0.30 -16.48
CA GLY A 318 20.78 -0.50 -15.30
C GLY A 318 21.18 -1.96 -15.09
N CYS A 319 20.33 -2.90 -15.48
CA CYS A 319 20.59 -4.35 -15.52
C CYS A 319 21.59 -4.72 -16.63
N ASN A 320 22.83 -4.25 -16.53
CA ASN A 320 23.93 -4.48 -17.47
C ASN A 320 24.50 -5.91 -17.34
N ARG A 321 23.67 -6.92 -17.62
CA ARG A 321 23.95 -8.36 -17.52
C ARG A 321 23.75 -9.06 -18.87
N ASP A 322 24.64 -9.99 -19.21
CA ASP A 322 24.46 -10.89 -20.35
C ASP A 322 23.37 -11.94 -20.03
N PHE A 323 22.11 -11.60 -20.31
CA PHE A 323 20.96 -12.48 -20.10
C PHE A 323 21.08 -13.78 -20.92
N GLU A 324 20.95 -14.93 -20.26
CA GLU A 324 21.00 -16.23 -20.92
C GLU A 324 19.87 -16.38 -21.95
N LYS A 325 20.20 -16.74 -23.20
CA LYS A 325 19.21 -16.95 -24.27
C LYS A 325 18.14 -17.99 -23.90
N VAL A 326 18.48 -19.00 -23.11
CA VAL A 326 17.54 -20.01 -22.61
C VAL A 326 16.56 -19.43 -21.59
N ALA A 327 17.05 -18.55 -20.70
CA ALA A 327 16.20 -17.89 -19.71
C ALA A 327 15.15 -16.99 -20.37
N PHE A 328 15.52 -16.22 -21.40
CA PHE A 328 14.57 -15.45 -22.20
C PHE A 328 13.48 -16.33 -22.84
N THR A 329 13.85 -17.42 -23.52
CA THR A 329 12.88 -18.31 -24.18
C THR A 329 11.87 -18.87 -23.18
N ARG A 330 12.33 -19.30 -21.99
CA ARG A 330 11.46 -19.81 -20.92
C ARG A 330 10.58 -18.68 -20.35
N ALA A 331 11.16 -17.51 -20.08
CA ALA A 331 10.42 -16.35 -19.57
C ALA A 331 9.33 -15.86 -20.54
N PHE A 332 9.56 -15.87 -21.86
CA PHE A 332 8.53 -15.52 -22.85
C PHE A 332 7.36 -16.52 -22.85
N GLY A 333 7.62 -17.83 -22.72
CA GLY A 333 6.55 -18.82 -22.53
C GLY A 333 5.75 -18.60 -21.24
N VAL A 334 6.39 -18.08 -20.18
CA VAL A 334 5.73 -17.70 -18.93
C VAL A 334 4.87 -16.44 -19.08
N TYR A 335 5.33 -15.43 -19.83
CA TYR A 335 4.49 -14.27 -20.19
C TYR A 335 3.31 -14.66 -21.08
N GLU A 336 3.49 -15.60 -22.00
CA GLU A 336 2.41 -16.14 -22.84
C GLU A 336 1.37 -16.88 -21.97
N LEU A 337 1.80 -17.76 -21.07
CA LEU A 337 0.92 -18.43 -20.10
C LEU A 337 0.14 -17.43 -19.23
N ALA A 338 0.81 -16.39 -18.74
CA ALA A 338 0.17 -15.31 -17.97
C ALA A 338 -0.91 -14.59 -18.81
N PHE A 339 -0.62 -14.26 -20.07
CA PHE A 339 -1.56 -13.59 -20.95
C PHE A 339 -2.74 -14.49 -21.37
N GLN A 340 -2.51 -15.79 -21.55
CA GLN A 340 -3.56 -16.78 -21.79
C GLN A 340 -4.45 -16.96 -20.56
N THR A 341 -3.89 -16.98 -19.35
CA THR A 341 -4.65 -17.09 -18.09
C THR A 341 -5.52 -15.84 -17.88
N LEU A 342 -4.94 -14.64 -18.08
CA LEU A 342 -5.66 -13.36 -18.03
C LEU A 342 -6.90 -13.38 -18.93
N GLY A 343 -6.77 -13.82 -20.18
CA GLY A 343 -7.85 -13.87 -21.17
C GLY A 343 -8.84 -15.03 -21.04
N ASN A 344 -8.70 -15.91 -20.04
CA ASN A 344 -9.61 -17.01 -19.76
C ASN A 344 -10.38 -16.81 -18.44
N ASP A 345 -9.71 -16.32 -17.39
CA ASP A 345 -10.22 -16.32 -16.01
C ASP A 345 -10.41 -14.92 -15.39
N CYS A 346 -9.92 -13.83 -16.03
CA CYS A 346 -9.69 -12.54 -15.36
C CYS A 346 -10.13 -11.30 -16.18
N ASP A 347 -11.37 -11.28 -16.70
CA ASP A 347 -11.94 -10.21 -17.55
C ASP A 347 -11.84 -8.77 -16.99
N GLU A 348 -11.64 -8.59 -15.67
CA GLU A 348 -11.59 -7.27 -15.00
C GLU A 348 -10.16 -6.74 -14.76
N MET A 349 -9.11 -7.52 -15.04
CA MET A 349 -7.72 -7.24 -14.64
C MET A 349 -6.89 -6.44 -15.66
N LEU A 350 -7.27 -5.18 -15.93
CA LEU A 350 -6.50 -4.29 -16.84
C LEU A 350 -5.03 -4.12 -16.42
N ASP A 351 -4.77 -3.99 -15.13
CA ASP A 351 -3.42 -3.81 -14.59
C ASP A 351 -2.50 -5.00 -14.88
N ALA A 352 -3.03 -6.23 -14.86
CA ALA A 352 -2.27 -7.42 -15.23
C ALA A 352 -1.83 -7.38 -16.69
N GLY A 353 -2.74 -7.03 -17.62
CA GLY A 353 -2.41 -6.91 -19.04
C GLY A 353 -1.45 -5.75 -19.36
N ASN A 354 -1.60 -4.62 -18.64
CA ASN A 354 -0.64 -3.51 -18.65
C ASN A 354 0.79 -4.00 -18.32
N VAL A 355 0.96 -4.76 -17.24
CA VAL A 355 2.27 -5.28 -16.79
C VAL A 355 2.81 -6.38 -17.70
N ILE A 356 2.01 -7.40 -18.03
CA ILE A 356 2.41 -8.54 -18.87
C ILE A 356 2.92 -8.05 -20.23
N LEU A 357 2.12 -7.25 -20.94
CA LEU A 357 2.47 -6.79 -22.28
C LEU A 357 3.62 -5.77 -22.22
N GLY A 358 3.61 -4.86 -21.25
CA GLY A 358 4.68 -3.87 -21.05
C GLY A 358 6.05 -4.53 -20.87
N ASN A 359 6.16 -5.46 -19.92
CA ASN A 359 7.40 -6.18 -19.63
C ASN A 359 7.86 -7.00 -20.83
N TRP A 360 6.97 -7.76 -21.47
CA TRP A 360 7.29 -8.61 -22.62
C TRP A 360 7.83 -7.79 -23.80
N MET A 361 7.20 -6.66 -24.12
CA MET A 361 7.67 -5.74 -25.18
C MET A 361 9.04 -5.12 -24.86
N LEU A 362 9.27 -4.70 -23.62
CA LEU A 362 10.56 -4.13 -23.22
C LEU A 362 11.69 -5.17 -23.29
N LEU A 363 11.45 -6.40 -22.83
CA LEU A 363 12.43 -7.50 -22.91
C LEU A 363 12.73 -7.89 -24.38
N LEU A 364 11.73 -7.92 -25.25
CA LEU A 364 11.92 -8.09 -26.70
C LEU A 364 12.71 -6.93 -27.35
N ALA A 365 12.63 -5.72 -26.78
CA ALA A 365 13.42 -4.58 -27.23
C ALA A 365 14.88 -4.62 -26.73
N LEU A 366 15.16 -5.23 -25.57
CA LEU A 366 16.52 -5.45 -25.05
C LEU A 366 17.31 -6.49 -25.84
N GLN A 367 16.65 -7.51 -26.40
CA GLN A 367 17.27 -8.61 -27.17
C GLN A 367 17.95 -8.19 -28.49
N GLN A 368 18.21 -6.89 -28.70
CA GLN A 368 18.81 -6.35 -29.92
C GLN A 368 20.32 -6.62 -30.00
N ASP A 369 20.64 -7.86 -30.37
CA ASP A 369 21.86 -8.17 -31.11
C ASP A 369 21.98 -7.19 -32.29
N PHE A 370 23.02 -6.36 -32.31
CA PHE A 370 23.17 -5.20 -33.21
C PHE A 370 23.11 -5.55 -34.72
N SER A 371 23.18 -6.84 -35.07
CA SER A 371 23.15 -7.38 -36.43
C SER A 371 21.76 -7.69 -36.99
N LYS A 372 20.73 -7.87 -36.15
CA LYS A 372 19.37 -8.28 -36.57
C LYS A 372 18.27 -7.49 -35.83
N LYS A 373 18.22 -6.18 -36.09
CA LYS A 373 17.23 -5.32 -35.43
C LYS A 373 15.78 -5.70 -35.76
N ASN A 374 14.98 -5.81 -34.70
CA ASN A 374 13.52 -5.75 -34.67
C ASN A 374 12.71 -6.97 -35.17
N GLU A 375 13.29 -8.08 -35.62
CA GLU A 375 12.50 -9.23 -36.12
C GLU A 375 11.53 -9.83 -35.07
N PRO A 376 11.94 -10.12 -33.81
CA PRO A 376 11.04 -10.66 -32.77
C PRO A 376 9.96 -9.66 -32.32
N LEU A 377 10.36 -8.41 -32.03
CA LEU A 377 9.43 -7.36 -31.61
C LEU A 377 8.41 -7.01 -32.73
N SER A 378 8.82 -7.07 -33.99
CA SER A 378 7.91 -6.90 -35.13
C SER A 378 6.97 -8.09 -35.32
N ALA A 379 7.38 -9.30 -34.93
CA ALA A 379 6.48 -10.46 -34.91
C ALA A 379 5.43 -10.30 -33.81
N PHE A 380 5.84 -9.95 -32.59
CA PHE A 380 4.95 -9.65 -31.47
C PHE A 380 3.91 -8.58 -31.84
N PHE A 381 4.33 -7.46 -32.42
CA PHE A 381 3.38 -6.43 -32.85
C PHE A 381 2.38 -6.92 -33.92
N ARG A 382 2.76 -7.81 -34.85
CA ARG A 382 1.80 -8.38 -35.82
C ARG A 382 0.73 -9.27 -35.17
N GLU A 383 0.98 -9.79 -33.98
CA GLU A 383 0.10 -10.74 -33.28
C GLU A 383 -0.75 -10.06 -32.19
N TYR A 384 -0.19 -9.06 -31.48
CA TYR A 384 -0.81 -8.44 -30.31
C TYR A 384 -1.30 -6.99 -30.51
N VAL A 385 -1.01 -6.31 -31.64
CA VAL A 385 -1.39 -4.89 -31.84
C VAL A 385 -2.89 -4.60 -31.72
N ASP A 386 -3.76 -5.55 -32.08
CA ASP A 386 -5.21 -5.37 -31.91
C ASP A 386 -5.70 -5.51 -30.46
N LYS A 387 -4.90 -6.12 -29.58
CA LYS A 387 -5.20 -6.29 -28.15
C LYS A 387 -4.61 -5.16 -27.31
N ILE A 388 -3.40 -4.69 -27.64
CA ILE A 388 -2.68 -3.63 -26.89
C ILE A 388 -3.54 -2.39 -26.54
N PRO A 389 -4.40 -1.84 -27.44
CA PRO A 389 -5.28 -0.70 -27.14
C PRO A 389 -6.25 -0.85 -25.96
N GLN A 390 -6.46 -2.07 -25.46
CA GLN A 390 -7.26 -2.34 -24.25
C GLN A 390 -6.50 -1.96 -22.96
N TYR A 391 -5.18 -1.81 -23.03
CA TYR A 391 -4.26 -1.66 -21.91
C TYR A 391 -3.48 -0.35 -22.06
N PRO A 392 -3.83 0.74 -21.34
CA PRO A 392 -3.28 2.09 -21.58
C PRO A 392 -1.76 2.23 -21.39
N SER A 393 -1.21 1.69 -20.30
CA SER A 393 0.23 1.75 -20.02
C SER A 393 1.05 0.88 -20.99
N ALA A 394 0.51 -0.29 -21.38
CA ALA A 394 1.09 -1.09 -22.45
C ALA A 394 1.03 -0.36 -23.81
N SER A 395 -0.05 0.35 -24.12
CA SER A 395 -0.18 1.17 -25.34
C SER A 395 0.86 2.29 -25.39
N LEU A 396 1.09 2.99 -24.28
CA LEU A 396 2.17 3.98 -24.18
C LEU A 396 3.56 3.35 -24.39
N THR A 397 3.79 2.16 -23.83
CA THR A 397 5.05 1.42 -23.97
C THR A 397 5.29 0.96 -25.41
N ALA A 398 4.26 0.42 -26.06
CA ALA A 398 4.28 0.05 -27.47
C ALA A 398 4.54 1.28 -28.37
N ALA A 399 3.86 2.41 -28.11
CA ALA A 399 4.04 3.65 -28.86
C ALA A 399 5.49 4.18 -28.77
N LYS A 400 6.09 4.18 -27.58
CA LYS A 400 7.51 4.53 -27.37
C LYS A 400 8.46 3.65 -28.21
N LEU A 401 8.19 2.34 -28.25
CA LEU A 401 9.02 1.37 -28.99
C LEU A 401 8.84 1.46 -30.52
N MET A 402 7.61 1.68 -30.99
CA MET A 402 7.31 1.91 -32.42
C MET A 402 7.89 3.24 -32.92
N GLY A 403 7.85 4.29 -32.10
CA GLY A 403 8.33 5.64 -32.42
C GLY A 403 9.82 5.77 -32.72
N LEU A 404 10.61 4.71 -32.48
CA LEU A 404 12.05 4.65 -32.83
C LEU A 404 12.32 4.63 -34.35
N THR A 405 11.29 4.66 -35.21
CA THR A 405 11.42 4.73 -36.67
C THR A 405 10.36 5.66 -37.28
N SER A 406 10.69 6.39 -38.34
CA SER A 406 9.76 7.32 -39.02
C SER A 406 8.55 6.65 -39.70
N THR A 407 8.59 5.32 -39.89
CA THR A 407 7.42 4.51 -40.30
C THR A 407 6.59 4.07 -39.10
N GLY A 408 7.23 3.69 -37.99
CA GLY A 408 6.57 3.27 -36.76
C GLY A 408 5.97 4.42 -35.95
N GLU A 409 6.49 5.64 -36.09
CA GLU A 409 5.93 6.88 -35.54
C GLU A 409 4.43 7.06 -35.89
N LYS A 410 4.06 6.84 -37.16
CA LYS A 410 2.64 6.87 -37.58
C LYS A 410 1.80 5.74 -36.99
N GLN A 411 2.41 4.58 -36.73
CA GLN A 411 1.75 3.44 -36.10
C GLN A 411 1.53 3.70 -34.61
N ALA A 412 2.52 4.29 -33.92
CA ALA A 412 2.40 4.77 -32.55
C ALA A 412 1.26 5.79 -32.39
N TYR A 413 1.15 6.77 -33.31
CA TYR A 413 0.06 7.75 -33.28
C TYR A 413 -1.31 7.10 -33.49
N GLN A 414 -1.43 6.19 -34.46
CA GLN A 414 -2.67 5.46 -34.68
C GLN A 414 -3.03 4.56 -33.48
N LEU A 415 -2.04 3.94 -32.82
CA LEU A 415 -2.22 3.13 -31.62
C LEU A 415 -2.78 3.97 -30.47
N MET A 416 -2.14 5.10 -30.15
CA MET A 416 -2.56 5.99 -29.05
C MET A 416 -3.97 6.57 -29.29
N LEU A 417 -4.31 6.94 -30.52
CA LEU A 417 -5.68 7.36 -30.87
C LEU A 417 -6.68 6.20 -30.80
N THR A 418 -6.28 4.98 -31.16
CA THR A 418 -7.15 3.79 -31.08
C THR A 418 -7.42 3.38 -29.63
N MET A 419 -6.43 3.47 -28.75
CA MET A 419 -6.56 3.33 -27.30
C MET A 419 -7.56 4.36 -26.74
N MET A 420 -7.37 5.65 -27.04
CA MET A 420 -8.25 6.72 -26.55
C MET A 420 -9.72 6.54 -27.00
N ASN A 421 -9.95 6.02 -28.20
CA ASN A 421 -11.28 5.81 -28.78
C ASN A 421 -11.94 4.46 -28.43
N ARG A 422 -11.18 3.45 -27.95
CA ARG A 422 -11.73 2.14 -27.54
C ARG A 422 -12.07 2.05 -26.06
N ASN A 423 -11.50 2.91 -25.22
CA ASN A 423 -11.71 2.85 -23.77
C ASN A 423 -13.15 3.26 -23.39
N THR A 424 -13.69 2.57 -22.37
CA THR A 424 -15.02 2.86 -21.84
C THR A 424 -14.98 4.13 -20.98
N LYS A 425 -16.14 4.68 -20.60
CA LYS A 425 -16.21 5.83 -19.69
C LYS A 425 -15.46 5.64 -18.37
N ALA A 426 -15.28 4.40 -17.90
CA ALA A 426 -14.55 4.09 -16.68
C ALA A 426 -13.02 4.14 -16.86
N HIS A 427 -12.52 3.82 -18.06
CA HIS A 427 -11.09 3.71 -18.36
C HIS A 427 -10.55 4.88 -19.22
N PHE A 428 -11.45 5.76 -19.68
CA PHE A 428 -11.09 6.99 -20.39
C PHE A 428 -10.10 7.88 -19.63
N PRO A 429 -10.17 8.06 -18.29
CA PRO A 429 -9.18 8.86 -17.56
C PRO A 429 -7.75 8.30 -17.63
N GLU A 430 -7.54 7.01 -17.31
CA GLU A 430 -6.21 6.37 -17.44
C GLU A 430 -5.69 6.44 -18.90
N ALA A 431 -6.58 6.22 -19.88
CA ALA A 431 -6.25 6.32 -21.29
C ALA A 431 -5.85 7.74 -21.73
N LEU A 432 -6.57 8.76 -21.26
CA LEU A 432 -6.24 10.17 -21.51
C LEU A 432 -4.91 10.53 -20.84
N HIS A 433 -4.67 10.07 -19.61
CA HIS A 433 -3.42 10.28 -18.87
C HIS A 433 -2.20 9.79 -19.63
N HIS A 434 -2.23 8.53 -20.09
CA HIS A 434 -1.16 7.96 -20.91
C HIS A 434 -1.04 8.62 -22.30
N TYR A 435 -2.14 9.11 -22.88
CA TYR A 435 -2.11 9.90 -24.11
C TYR A 435 -1.41 11.26 -23.93
N LEU A 436 -1.71 11.99 -22.85
CA LEU A 436 -1.11 13.29 -22.54
C LEU A 436 0.38 13.15 -22.17
N PHE A 437 0.75 12.09 -21.46
CA PHE A 437 2.16 11.72 -21.26
C PHE A 437 2.90 11.38 -22.57
N ALA A 438 2.23 10.80 -23.57
CA ALA A 438 2.80 10.64 -24.91
C ALA A 438 2.93 11.98 -25.66
N CYS A 439 1.99 12.91 -25.50
CA CYS A 439 2.04 14.25 -26.09
C CYS A 439 3.28 15.04 -25.64
N ARG A 440 3.64 14.96 -24.34
CA ARG A 440 4.88 15.55 -23.80
C ARG A 440 6.16 14.98 -24.45
N GLN A 441 6.10 13.76 -25.02
CA GLN A 441 7.22 13.11 -25.70
C GLN A 441 7.20 13.25 -27.24
N SER A 442 6.07 13.64 -27.84
CA SER A 442 5.96 13.81 -29.30
C SER A 442 5.02 14.97 -29.69
N PRO A 443 5.56 16.08 -30.23
CA PRO A 443 4.76 17.25 -30.61
C PRO A 443 3.62 16.97 -31.59
N ALA A 444 3.75 16.03 -32.52
CA ALA A 444 2.71 15.74 -33.51
C ALA A 444 1.48 15.00 -32.92
N LEU A 445 1.56 14.50 -31.67
CA LEU A 445 0.37 14.10 -30.91
C LEU A 445 -0.41 15.30 -30.36
N VAL A 446 0.24 16.44 -30.11
CA VAL A 446 -0.43 17.71 -29.75
C VAL A 446 -1.24 18.23 -30.95
N ASP A 447 -0.69 18.16 -32.17
CA ASP A 447 -1.39 18.46 -33.43
C ASP A 447 -2.60 17.53 -33.70
N ALA A 448 -2.66 16.36 -33.04
CA ALA A 448 -3.80 15.45 -33.07
C ALA A 448 -4.79 15.76 -31.93
N LEU A 449 -4.31 16.14 -30.75
CA LEU A 449 -5.13 16.58 -29.62
C LEU A 449 -5.99 17.80 -29.98
N ASP A 450 -5.46 18.76 -30.74
CA ASP A 450 -6.21 19.95 -31.19
C ASP A 450 -7.45 19.58 -32.07
N LYS A 451 -7.53 18.34 -32.57
CA LYS A 451 -8.68 17.79 -33.32
C LYS A 451 -9.66 17.00 -32.45
N THR A 452 -9.18 16.31 -31.41
CA THR A 452 -10.00 15.54 -30.45
C THR A 452 -10.42 16.36 -29.22
N PHE A 453 -9.86 17.56 -29.04
CA PHE A 453 -10.11 18.46 -27.93
C PHE A 453 -11.60 18.66 -27.60
N PRO A 454 -12.53 18.87 -28.56
CA PRO A 454 -13.95 19.01 -28.25
C PRO A 454 -14.53 17.77 -27.56
N ASP A 455 -14.17 16.56 -28.02
CA ASP A 455 -14.65 15.30 -27.47
C ASP A 455 -14.02 14.99 -26.11
N VAL A 456 -12.72 15.30 -25.93
CA VAL A 456 -12.01 15.18 -24.65
C VAL A 456 -12.66 16.07 -23.58
N MET A 457 -12.86 17.36 -23.89
CA MET A 457 -13.52 18.30 -22.97
C MET A 457 -14.95 17.88 -22.62
N LYS A 458 -15.70 17.36 -23.61
CA LYS A 458 -17.08 16.87 -23.41
C LYS A 458 -17.14 15.60 -22.56
N GLN A 459 -16.16 14.70 -22.68
CA GLN A 459 -16.05 13.51 -21.83
C GLN A 459 -15.65 13.89 -20.40
N LEU A 460 -14.66 14.78 -20.20
CA LEU A 460 -14.29 15.30 -18.89
C LEU A 460 -15.49 15.98 -18.19
N ALA A 461 -16.22 16.85 -18.90
CA ALA A 461 -17.43 17.48 -18.36
C ALA A 461 -18.51 16.46 -17.97
N THR A 462 -18.65 15.37 -18.74
CA THR A 462 -19.61 14.27 -18.45
C THR A 462 -19.21 13.47 -17.20
N LEU A 463 -17.92 13.29 -16.93
CA LEU A 463 -17.42 12.62 -15.71
C LEU A 463 -17.59 13.52 -14.47
N LEU A 464 -17.46 14.84 -14.66
CA LEU A 464 -17.53 15.83 -13.58
C LEU A 464 -18.96 16.29 -13.23
N ASP A 465 -19.99 15.76 -13.91
CA ASP A 465 -21.39 16.22 -13.86
C ASP A 465 -21.54 17.73 -14.16
N VAL A 466 -20.67 18.26 -15.02
CA VAL A 466 -20.66 19.65 -15.46
C VAL A 466 -21.57 19.78 -16.69
N ASP A 467 -22.31 20.90 -16.76
CA ASP A 467 -23.21 21.24 -17.86
C ASP A 467 -22.49 21.18 -19.23
N THR A 468 -22.68 20.07 -19.93
CA THR A 468 -22.04 19.80 -21.22
C THR A 468 -22.47 20.77 -22.31
N ALA A 469 -23.64 21.41 -22.21
CA ALA A 469 -24.07 22.43 -23.17
C ALA A 469 -23.36 23.78 -22.93
N LYS A 470 -23.07 24.14 -21.67
CA LYS A 470 -22.17 25.27 -21.37
C LYS A 470 -20.76 24.99 -21.86
N VAL A 471 -20.22 23.78 -21.62
CA VAL A 471 -18.87 23.40 -22.06
C VAL A 471 -18.77 23.37 -23.58
N GLU A 472 -19.74 22.79 -24.29
CA GLU A 472 -19.79 22.79 -25.75
C GLU A 472 -19.85 24.22 -26.33
N LYS A 473 -20.59 25.13 -25.71
CA LYS A 473 -20.56 26.55 -26.07
C LYS A 473 -19.18 27.17 -25.82
N SER A 474 -18.56 26.95 -24.65
CA SER A 474 -17.22 27.47 -24.36
C SER A 474 -16.18 26.97 -25.36
N ILE A 475 -16.27 25.72 -25.83
CA ILE A 475 -15.41 25.16 -26.87
C ILE A 475 -15.63 25.89 -28.21
N GLN A 476 -16.89 26.12 -28.62
CA GLN A 476 -17.20 26.89 -29.83
C GLN A 476 -16.66 28.33 -29.75
N ASP A 477 -16.86 29.00 -28.61
CA ASP A 477 -16.33 30.35 -28.36
C ASP A 477 -14.78 30.34 -28.44
N ILE A 478 -14.09 29.36 -27.83
CA ILE A 478 -12.63 29.17 -27.90
C ILE A 478 -12.14 28.92 -29.34
N MET A 479 -12.87 28.13 -30.13
CA MET A 479 -12.52 27.82 -31.53
C MET A 479 -12.74 29.01 -32.48
N HIS A 480 -13.64 29.93 -32.16
CA HIS A 480 -13.88 31.15 -32.95
C HIS A 480 -12.96 32.33 -32.58
N VAL A 481 -12.24 32.26 -31.45
CA VAL A 481 -11.33 33.34 -31.01
C VAL A 481 -10.01 33.32 -31.78
N THR A 482 -9.76 34.39 -32.55
CA THR A 482 -8.55 34.58 -33.38
C THR A 482 -7.34 35.12 -32.60
N SER A 483 -7.53 35.68 -31.42
CA SER A 483 -6.47 36.24 -30.56
C SER A 483 -5.87 35.15 -29.67
N LYS A 484 -4.57 34.86 -29.80
CA LYS A 484 -3.86 33.86 -28.96
C LYS A 484 -4.04 34.12 -27.45
N ILE A 485 -3.92 35.39 -27.02
CA ILE A 485 -4.07 35.80 -25.61
C ILE A 485 -5.51 35.54 -25.13
N SER A 486 -6.50 35.81 -25.98
CA SER A 486 -7.90 35.59 -25.65
C SER A 486 -8.27 34.09 -25.66
N LYS A 487 -7.71 33.29 -26.58
CA LYS A 487 -7.88 31.82 -26.62
C LYS A 487 -7.26 31.20 -25.36
N SER A 488 -6.04 31.60 -25.00
CA SER A 488 -5.34 31.17 -23.79
C SER A 488 -6.14 31.48 -22.51
N ARG A 489 -6.68 32.70 -22.37
CA ARG A 489 -7.53 33.04 -21.22
C ARG A 489 -8.79 32.19 -21.16
N ALA A 490 -9.58 32.14 -22.23
CA ALA A 490 -10.83 31.38 -22.25
C ALA A 490 -10.61 29.87 -22.02
N LEU A 491 -9.48 29.34 -22.50
CA LEU A 491 -9.06 27.97 -22.23
C LEU A 491 -8.64 27.76 -20.76
N LYS A 492 -7.92 28.70 -20.15
CA LYS A 492 -7.65 28.66 -18.70
C LYS A 492 -8.95 28.70 -17.91
N ASP A 493 -9.84 29.64 -18.20
CA ASP A 493 -11.13 29.79 -17.50
C ASP A 493 -11.96 28.49 -17.56
N LEU A 494 -11.93 27.77 -18.70
CA LEU A 494 -12.56 26.45 -18.86
C LEU A 494 -11.87 25.35 -18.02
N LEU A 495 -10.54 25.27 -18.06
CA LEU A 495 -9.79 24.25 -17.31
C LEU A 495 -9.85 24.48 -15.79
N ASP A 496 -9.76 25.73 -15.33
CA ASP A 496 -9.98 26.13 -13.93
C ASP A 496 -11.40 25.74 -13.46
N THR A 497 -12.42 25.88 -14.33
CA THR A 497 -13.81 25.47 -14.03
C THR A 497 -13.95 23.95 -13.88
N LEU A 498 -13.33 23.16 -14.77
CA LEU A 498 -13.35 21.70 -14.69
C LEU A 498 -12.56 21.21 -13.46
N LEU A 499 -11.40 21.81 -13.17
CA LEU A 499 -10.61 21.51 -11.98
C LEU A 499 -11.40 21.83 -10.70
N GLY A 500 -12.11 22.96 -10.67
CA GLY A 500 -13.02 23.34 -9.58
C GLY A 500 -14.09 22.27 -9.30
N ALA A 501 -14.78 21.80 -10.34
CA ALA A 501 -15.79 20.76 -10.22
C ALA A 501 -15.22 19.44 -9.66
N TRP A 502 -14.00 19.05 -10.08
CA TRP A 502 -13.31 17.88 -9.53
C TRP A 502 -12.99 18.04 -8.03
N MET A 503 -12.51 19.22 -7.62
CA MET A 503 -12.19 19.53 -6.22
C MET A 503 -13.45 19.52 -5.35
N ASP A 504 -14.59 19.99 -5.87
CA ASP A 504 -15.88 19.91 -5.19
C ASP A 504 -16.38 18.46 -5.06
N GLN A 505 -16.21 17.61 -6.08
CA GLN A 505 -16.50 16.16 -5.96
C GLN A 505 -15.67 15.51 -4.83
N LEU A 506 -14.36 15.78 -4.76
CA LEU A 506 -13.50 15.28 -3.68
C LEU A 506 -13.89 15.85 -2.30
N ALA A 507 -14.35 17.11 -2.24
CA ALA A 507 -14.84 17.72 -1.01
C ALA A 507 -16.19 17.14 -0.54
N LEU A 508 -17.05 16.68 -1.45
CA LEU A 508 -18.31 16.00 -1.12
C LEU A 508 -18.06 14.62 -0.50
N LEU A 509 -17.06 13.86 -0.97
CA LEU A 509 -16.68 12.57 -0.37
C LEU A 509 -16.36 12.71 1.13
N ARG A 510 -15.63 13.76 1.51
CA ARG A 510 -15.30 14.09 2.92
C ARG A 510 -16.53 14.30 3.82
N ARG A 511 -17.65 14.75 3.25
CA ARG A 511 -18.91 14.97 3.97
C ARG A 511 -19.76 13.70 3.98
N GLY A 512 -19.76 12.94 2.89
CA GLY A 512 -20.40 11.63 2.80
C GLY A 512 -19.88 10.64 3.85
N SER A 513 -18.56 10.59 4.07
CA SER A 513 -17.93 9.72 5.08
C SER A 513 -18.25 10.08 6.54
N SER A 514 -19.02 11.14 6.80
CA SER A 514 -19.48 11.54 8.13
C SER A 514 -20.96 11.22 8.41
N GLN A 515 -21.61 10.45 7.53
CA GLN A 515 -22.95 9.89 7.76
C GLN A 515 -22.97 8.38 7.51
N PRO A 516 -23.49 7.55 8.44
CA PRO A 516 -23.65 6.12 8.20
C PRO A 516 -24.81 5.90 7.22
N GLN A 517 -24.52 5.67 5.95
CA GLN A 517 -25.50 5.24 4.96
C GLN A 517 -25.47 3.73 4.78
N SER A 518 -26.65 3.12 4.79
CA SER A 518 -26.87 1.69 4.71
C SER A 518 -26.46 1.07 3.37
N THR A 519 -26.12 -0.21 3.42
CA THR A 519 -25.96 -1.10 2.26
C THR A 519 -27.18 -1.06 1.32
N ASP A 520 -27.06 -0.45 0.14
CA ASP A 520 -27.17 -1.17 -1.16
C ASP A 520 -26.76 -0.29 -2.36
N LYS A 521 -26.19 -0.94 -3.39
CA LYS A 521 -26.02 -0.52 -4.80
C LYS A 521 -26.19 0.97 -5.19
N GLN A 522 -25.24 1.83 -4.79
CA GLN A 522 -24.80 2.94 -5.64
C GLN A 522 -23.28 3.08 -5.62
N THR A 523 -22.63 2.57 -6.67
CA THR A 523 -21.24 2.92 -7.04
C THR A 523 -21.20 4.36 -7.56
N LYS A 524 -21.38 5.34 -6.66
CA LYS A 524 -21.02 6.73 -6.94
C LYS A 524 -19.52 6.75 -7.24
N SER A 525 -19.16 7.31 -8.39
CA SER A 525 -17.75 7.43 -8.78
C SER A 525 -16.98 8.11 -7.65
N LEU A 526 -15.90 7.46 -7.22
CA LEU A 526 -14.86 8.15 -6.47
C LEU A 526 -14.29 9.26 -7.37
N ALA A 527 -13.74 10.32 -6.75
CA ALA A 527 -13.11 11.40 -7.48
C ALA A 527 -11.78 10.88 -8.06
N ASP A 528 -11.84 10.34 -9.28
CA ASP A 528 -10.71 9.72 -9.95
C ASP A 528 -9.59 10.74 -10.15
N ILE A 529 -8.42 10.42 -9.61
CA ILE A 529 -7.24 11.28 -9.66
C ILE A 529 -6.80 11.57 -11.09
N TYR A 530 -6.93 10.62 -12.02
CA TYR A 530 -6.53 10.82 -13.41
C TYR A 530 -7.27 12.00 -14.04
N VAL A 531 -8.57 12.17 -13.77
CA VAL A 531 -9.36 13.32 -14.24
C VAL A 531 -8.75 14.66 -13.76
N GLY A 532 -8.37 14.75 -12.48
CA GLY A 532 -7.74 15.95 -11.93
C GLY A 532 -6.35 16.22 -12.50
N LEU A 533 -5.51 15.19 -12.61
CA LEU A 533 -4.16 15.28 -13.16
C LEU A 533 -4.16 15.58 -14.67
N ASP A 534 -5.17 15.13 -15.41
CA ASP A 534 -5.28 15.36 -16.85
C ASP A 534 -5.70 16.78 -17.18
N ILE A 535 -6.62 17.36 -16.41
CA ILE A 535 -6.97 18.79 -16.52
C ILE A 535 -5.73 19.66 -16.30
N VAL A 536 -4.90 19.32 -15.30
CA VAL A 536 -3.60 19.97 -15.08
C VAL A 536 -2.61 19.70 -16.23
N HIS A 537 -2.55 18.48 -16.78
CA HIS A 537 -1.68 18.17 -17.91
C HIS A 537 -2.09 18.96 -19.17
N LEU A 538 -3.40 19.14 -19.39
CA LEU A 538 -3.98 19.97 -20.43
C LEU A 538 -3.65 21.46 -20.23
N MET A 539 -3.61 21.96 -18.99
CA MET A 539 -3.05 23.30 -18.70
C MET A 539 -1.59 23.40 -19.13
N GLY A 540 -0.76 22.40 -18.80
CA GLY A 540 0.67 22.39 -19.12
C GLY A 540 0.97 22.31 -20.62
N LEU A 541 0.19 21.52 -21.36
CA LEU A 541 0.36 21.28 -22.80
C LEU A 541 -0.26 22.38 -23.69
N LEU A 542 -1.38 22.97 -23.27
CA LEU A 542 -2.15 23.92 -24.08
C LEU A 542 -2.01 25.39 -23.65
N LEU A 543 -1.41 25.64 -22.48
CA LEU A 543 -1.08 26.98 -21.97
C LEU A 543 0.44 27.06 -21.74
N GLU A 544 0.88 26.86 -20.50
CA GLU A 544 2.28 26.93 -20.06
C GLU A 544 2.46 26.04 -18.81
N PRO A 545 3.65 25.43 -18.57
CA PRO A 545 3.90 24.61 -17.37
C PRO A 545 3.73 25.37 -16.04
N SER A 546 3.89 26.70 -16.06
CA SER A 546 3.58 27.61 -14.95
C SER A 546 2.13 27.46 -14.45
N VAL A 547 1.16 27.38 -15.38
CA VAL A 547 -0.26 27.23 -15.06
C VAL A 547 -0.58 25.84 -14.50
N ALA A 548 0.10 24.80 -15.01
CA ALA A 548 0.00 23.45 -14.45
C ALA A 548 0.55 23.37 -13.01
N ILE A 549 1.65 24.07 -12.73
CA ILE A 549 2.21 24.17 -11.38
C ILE A 549 1.21 24.83 -10.42
N ASP A 550 0.55 25.93 -10.82
CA ASP A 550 -0.49 26.57 -10.01
C ASP A 550 -1.67 25.60 -9.75
N GLY A 551 -2.21 24.98 -10.80
CA GLY A 551 -3.37 24.07 -10.71
C GLY A 551 -3.12 22.86 -9.82
N ILE A 552 -1.96 22.20 -9.95
CA ILE A 552 -1.61 21.08 -9.08
C ILE A 552 -1.18 21.52 -7.68
N GLN A 553 -0.68 22.75 -7.51
CA GLN A 553 -0.45 23.28 -6.17
C GLN A 553 -1.77 23.56 -5.43
N MET A 554 -2.86 23.89 -6.14
CA MET A 554 -4.21 23.90 -5.56
C MET A 554 -4.62 22.48 -5.13
N LEU A 555 -4.49 21.47 -6.00
CA LEU A 555 -4.80 20.06 -5.67
C LEU A 555 -4.07 19.57 -4.40
N LEU A 556 -2.74 19.78 -4.34
CA LEU A 556 -1.90 19.42 -3.20
C LEU A 556 -2.22 20.20 -1.90
N SER A 557 -2.99 21.29 -1.98
CA SER A 557 -3.38 22.11 -0.82
C SER A 557 -4.75 21.77 -0.25
N LEU A 558 -5.52 20.88 -0.89
CA LEU A 558 -6.86 20.51 -0.45
C LEU A 558 -6.83 19.76 0.88
N LEU A 559 -7.61 20.23 1.86
CA LEU A 559 -7.83 19.50 3.12
C LEU A 559 -8.50 18.12 2.94
N SER A 560 -8.99 17.82 1.73
CA SER A 560 -9.54 16.52 1.33
C SER A 560 -8.54 15.65 0.55
N PHE A 561 -7.35 16.15 0.22
CA PHE A 561 -6.33 15.40 -0.55
C PHE A 561 -5.93 14.10 0.16
N GLY A 562 -5.87 14.08 1.49
CA GLY A 562 -5.60 12.89 2.31
C GLY A 562 -6.68 11.79 2.27
N ILE A 563 -7.80 11.99 1.56
CA ILE A 563 -8.82 10.95 1.33
C ILE A 563 -8.40 10.05 0.15
N LEU A 564 -7.60 10.57 -0.77
CA LEU A 564 -7.08 9.82 -1.91
C LEU A 564 -6.14 8.69 -1.47
N SER A 565 -6.08 7.63 -2.29
CA SER A 565 -5.11 6.53 -2.11
C SER A 565 -3.66 7.05 -2.10
N LEU A 566 -2.75 6.22 -1.58
CA LEU A 566 -1.34 6.56 -1.53
C LEU A 566 -0.78 6.78 -2.95
N GLU A 567 -1.05 5.85 -3.86
CA GLU A 567 -0.75 5.95 -5.30
C GLU A 567 -1.25 7.26 -5.91
N ALA A 568 -2.52 7.62 -5.70
CA ALA A 568 -3.11 8.84 -6.24
C ALA A 568 -2.37 10.11 -5.77
N ARG A 569 -1.98 10.16 -4.50
CA ARG A 569 -1.19 11.28 -3.96
C ARG A 569 0.25 11.26 -4.50
N GLN A 570 0.87 10.10 -4.63
CA GLN A 570 2.20 9.94 -5.23
C GLN A 570 2.22 10.37 -6.71
N LEU A 571 1.19 10.02 -7.50
CA LEU A 571 1.04 10.47 -8.89
C LEU A 571 0.90 11.98 -9.00
N ALA A 572 0.11 12.61 -8.12
CA ALA A 572 0.00 14.07 -8.05
C ALA A 572 1.34 14.75 -7.70
N TRP A 573 2.10 14.18 -6.75
CA TRP A 573 3.45 14.62 -6.47
C TRP A 573 4.38 14.45 -7.68
N MET A 574 4.39 13.28 -8.30
CA MET A 574 5.19 12.98 -9.50
C MET A 574 4.92 13.96 -10.64
N GLN A 575 3.66 14.28 -10.91
CA GLN A 575 3.30 15.26 -11.93
C GLN A 575 3.73 16.69 -11.53
N ARG A 576 3.63 17.06 -10.24
CA ARG A 576 4.14 18.34 -9.70
C ARG A 576 5.67 18.47 -9.86
N PHE A 577 6.44 17.38 -9.76
CA PHE A 577 7.87 17.36 -10.08
C PHE A 577 8.12 17.46 -11.59
N VAL A 578 7.37 16.70 -12.40
CA VAL A 578 7.48 16.72 -13.86
C VAL A 578 7.38 18.14 -14.42
N PHE A 579 6.32 18.89 -14.09
CA PHE A 579 6.20 20.28 -14.56
C PHE A 579 7.29 21.21 -14.00
N GLN A 580 7.81 20.91 -12.81
CA GLN A 580 8.91 21.70 -12.23
C GLN A 580 10.24 21.47 -12.96
N VAL A 581 10.47 20.25 -13.43
CA VAL A 581 11.59 19.89 -14.31
C VAL A 581 11.38 20.47 -15.72
N ASP A 582 10.15 20.51 -16.23
CA ASP A 582 9.84 21.16 -17.51
C ASP A 582 10.14 22.67 -17.47
N CYS A 583 9.75 23.37 -16.39
CA CYS A 583 10.14 24.77 -16.17
C CYS A 583 11.67 24.94 -16.08
N LEU A 584 12.38 24.02 -15.44
CA LEU A 584 13.84 24.07 -15.34
C LEU A 584 14.48 23.90 -16.73
N GLN A 585 14.02 22.93 -17.53
CA GLN A 585 14.54 22.63 -18.87
C GLN A 585 14.26 23.75 -19.90
N GLN A 586 13.34 24.66 -19.62
CA GLN A 586 13.04 25.83 -20.46
C GLN A 586 13.96 27.04 -20.19
N GLU A 587 14.83 26.99 -19.18
CA GLU A 587 15.73 28.10 -18.82
C GLU A 587 17.21 27.79 -19.12
N ASP A 588 17.98 28.83 -19.47
CA ASP A 588 19.42 28.73 -19.69
C ASP A 588 20.17 28.38 -18.40
N LEU A 589 21.13 27.46 -18.49
CA LEU A 589 21.93 26.92 -17.37
C LEU A 589 22.68 27.98 -16.55
N ASP A 590 23.09 29.08 -17.18
CA ASP A 590 23.81 30.19 -16.54
C ASP A 590 22.89 31.25 -15.90
N SER A 591 21.56 31.06 -15.97
CA SER A 591 20.59 32.03 -15.46
C SER A 591 20.47 32.02 -13.93
N ALA A 592 20.10 33.18 -13.37
CA ALA A 592 19.78 33.29 -11.95
C ALA A 592 18.46 32.58 -11.58
N SER A 593 17.56 32.39 -12.55
CA SER A 593 16.30 31.68 -12.37
C SER A 593 16.47 30.16 -12.37
N TRP A 594 17.39 29.60 -13.17
CA TRP A 594 17.72 28.16 -13.13
C TRP A 594 18.03 27.70 -11.69
N ARG A 595 18.90 28.43 -10.98
CA ARG A 595 19.27 28.11 -9.59
C ARG A 595 18.08 28.22 -8.64
N LYS A 596 17.15 29.15 -8.88
CA LYS A 596 15.90 29.28 -8.11
C LYS A 596 14.99 28.06 -8.34
N HIS A 597 14.85 27.60 -9.58
CA HIS A 597 14.07 26.40 -9.90
C HIS A 597 14.70 25.11 -9.36
N GLN A 598 16.04 24.98 -9.41
CA GLN A 598 16.77 23.88 -8.79
C GLN A 598 16.60 23.85 -7.25
N ALA A 599 16.68 25.01 -6.59
CA ALA A 599 16.43 25.12 -5.15
C ALA A 599 14.97 24.77 -4.81
N MET A 600 14.02 25.21 -5.63
CA MET A 600 12.59 24.91 -5.45
C MET A 600 12.28 23.41 -5.65
N LEU A 601 12.93 22.72 -6.60
CA LEU A 601 12.89 21.25 -6.72
C LEU A 601 13.37 20.56 -5.43
N THR A 602 14.49 21.01 -4.88
CA THR A 602 15.07 20.42 -3.66
C THR A 602 14.17 20.64 -2.43
N GLN A 603 13.53 21.80 -2.33
CA GLN A 603 12.55 22.09 -1.27
C GLN A 603 11.26 21.27 -1.46
N LEU A 604 10.78 21.14 -2.70
CA LEU A 604 9.63 20.32 -3.07
C LEU A 604 9.87 18.85 -2.70
N PHE A 605 11.08 18.33 -2.94
CA PHE A 605 11.48 16.95 -2.57
C PHE A 605 11.45 16.72 -1.06
N ARG A 606 12.01 17.64 -0.27
CA ARG A 606 11.94 17.56 1.20
C ARG A 606 10.49 17.63 1.72
N LYS A 607 9.63 18.42 1.07
CA LYS A 607 8.19 18.46 1.40
C LYS A 607 7.49 17.13 1.07
N TYR A 608 7.75 16.55 -0.10
CA TYR A 608 7.24 15.22 -0.49
C TYR A 608 7.65 14.15 0.53
N MET A 609 8.94 14.04 0.87
CA MET A 609 9.44 13.04 1.82
C MET A 609 8.84 13.21 3.23
N ALA A 610 8.53 14.43 3.66
CA ALA A 610 7.87 14.69 4.94
C ALA A 610 6.38 14.33 4.94
N GLU A 611 5.63 14.62 3.87
CA GLU A 611 4.18 14.34 3.78
C GLU A 611 3.85 12.90 3.38
N MET A 612 4.82 12.17 2.82
CA MET A 612 4.62 10.85 2.20
C MET A 612 5.55 9.76 2.78
N SER A 613 6.14 9.97 3.96
CA SER A 613 6.99 8.95 4.61
C SER A 613 6.18 7.70 5.00
N VAL A 614 6.84 6.54 4.96
CA VAL A 614 6.23 5.23 5.24
C VAL A 614 5.58 5.19 6.63
N GLU A 615 6.28 5.60 7.68
CA GLU A 615 5.74 5.67 9.06
C GLU A 615 4.51 6.57 9.13
N THR A 616 4.59 7.79 8.57
CA THR A 616 3.50 8.76 8.67
C THR A 616 2.26 8.28 7.95
N GLU A 617 2.41 7.68 6.76
CA GLU A 617 1.29 7.10 6.03
C GLU A 617 0.72 5.86 6.73
N MET A 618 1.56 4.98 7.29
CA MET A 618 1.12 3.80 8.04
C MET A 618 0.29 4.20 9.25
N MET A 619 0.82 5.10 10.10
CA MET A 619 0.11 5.59 11.27
C MET A 619 -1.17 6.35 10.89
N ARG A 620 -1.19 7.05 9.75
CA ARG A 620 -2.39 7.73 9.23
C ARG A 620 -3.48 6.74 8.80
N GLN A 621 -3.13 5.70 8.04
CA GLN A 621 -4.09 4.67 7.62
C GLN A 621 -4.61 3.86 8.82
N VAL A 622 -3.71 3.39 9.69
CA VAL A 622 -4.05 2.64 10.91
C VAL A 622 -4.95 3.46 11.84
N SER A 623 -4.62 4.73 12.09
CA SER A 623 -5.47 5.63 12.88
C SER A 623 -6.86 5.84 12.28
N THR A 624 -6.95 5.92 10.94
CA THR A 624 -8.24 6.06 10.23
C THR A 624 -9.08 4.79 10.33
N ARG A 625 -8.47 3.60 10.18
CA ARG A 625 -9.15 2.30 10.31
C ARG A 625 -9.61 2.06 11.75
N ILE A 626 -8.70 2.09 12.72
CA ILE A 626 -9.02 1.96 14.16
C ILE A 626 -10.14 2.91 14.58
N LYS A 627 -10.12 4.19 14.17
CA LYS A 627 -11.20 5.12 14.53
C LYS A 627 -12.54 4.73 13.92
N ARG A 628 -12.57 4.37 12.63
CA ARG A 628 -13.78 3.87 11.94
C ARG A 628 -14.34 2.63 12.64
N ASP A 629 -13.47 1.71 13.03
CA ASP A 629 -13.87 0.39 13.53
C ASP A 629 -14.34 0.45 14.99
N ILE A 630 -13.71 1.28 15.83
CA ILE A 630 -14.26 1.66 17.15
C ILE A 630 -15.63 2.34 16.98
N THR A 631 -15.75 3.32 16.08
CA THR A 631 -17.02 4.03 15.81
C THR A 631 -18.15 3.08 15.37
N ASN A 632 -17.80 2.02 14.64
CA ASN A 632 -18.72 0.99 14.16
C ASN A 632 -19.03 -0.11 15.20
N ARG A 633 -18.32 -0.14 16.34
CA ARG A 633 -18.31 -1.26 17.31
C ARG A 633 -17.83 -2.58 16.68
N ALA A 634 -16.63 -2.53 16.13
CA ALA A 634 -15.87 -3.67 15.65
C ALA A 634 -14.48 -3.66 16.30
N ILE A 635 -14.42 -3.96 17.61
CA ILE A 635 -13.19 -3.90 18.41
C ILE A 635 -12.19 -4.95 17.92
N GLU A 636 -12.65 -6.11 17.47
CA GLU A 636 -11.79 -7.14 16.86
C GLU A 636 -11.05 -6.61 15.62
N ASP A 637 -11.71 -5.81 14.77
CA ASP A 637 -11.11 -5.23 13.56
C ASP A 637 -10.08 -4.15 13.92
N ALA A 638 -10.41 -3.28 14.88
CA ALA A 638 -9.49 -2.27 15.40
C ALA A 638 -8.21 -2.90 16.01
N VAL A 639 -8.34 -4.04 16.70
CA VAL A 639 -7.19 -4.81 17.20
C VAL A 639 -6.40 -5.45 16.06
N ARG A 640 -7.05 -6.04 15.05
CA ARG A 640 -6.37 -6.64 13.90
C ARG A 640 -5.56 -5.61 13.10
N ASP A 641 -6.11 -4.41 12.84
CA ASP A 641 -5.37 -3.35 12.12
C ASP A 641 -4.29 -2.67 12.98
N CYS A 642 -4.37 -2.77 14.32
CA CYS A 642 -3.28 -2.41 15.23
C CYS A 642 -2.11 -3.43 15.20
N LEU A 643 -2.42 -4.73 15.09
CA LEU A 643 -1.44 -5.82 15.15
C LEU A 643 -0.84 -6.18 13.78
N SER A 644 -1.46 -5.74 12.68
CA SER A 644 -1.01 -5.94 11.31
C SER A 644 -1.14 -4.65 10.49
N PRO A 645 -0.40 -3.57 10.83
CA PRO A 645 -0.56 -2.28 10.16
C PRO A 645 -0.09 -2.30 8.69
N GLU A 646 0.85 -3.20 8.37
CA GLU A 646 1.62 -3.27 7.12
C GLU A 646 0.80 -3.59 5.85
N ARG A 647 -0.49 -3.95 5.99
CA ARG A 647 -1.49 -4.43 5.01
C ARG A 647 -1.65 -3.64 3.67
N SER A 648 -0.83 -2.63 3.39
CA SER A 648 -0.95 -1.74 2.22
C SER A 648 0.36 -1.08 1.75
N HIS A 649 1.52 -1.36 2.36
CA HIS A 649 2.70 -0.48 2.27
C HIS A 649 3.69 -0.75 1.12
N LEU A 650 3.30 -1.55 0.14
CA LEU A 650 4.21 -2.22 -0.80
C LEU A 650 4.70 -1.37 -1.98
N ILE A 651 4.13 -0.19 -2.19
CA ILE A 651 4.24 0.60 -3.44
C ILE A 651 5.00 1.92 -3.22
N THR A 652 5.45 2.20 -1.99
CA THR A 652 6.10 3.47 -1.64
C THR A 652 7.46 3.64 -2.32
N TYR A 653 8.35 2.67 -2.14
CA TYR A 653 9.80 2.82 -2.34
C TYR A 653 10.19 3.20 -3.76
N ASP A 654 9.63 2.55 -4.78
CA ASP A 654 10.01 2.79 -6.18
C ASP A 654 9.69 4.22 -6.64
N VAL A 655 8.57 4.80 -6.18
CA VAL A 655 8.22 6.19 -6.51
C VAL A 655 9.07 7.19 -5.71
N HIS A 656 9.50 6.86 -4.47
CA HIS A 656 10.52 7.65 -3.78
C HIS A 656 11.85 7.62 -4.54
N LEU A 657 12.26 6.47 -5.08
CA LEU A 657 13.47 6.35 -5.90
C LEU A 657 13.36 7.09 -7.22
N GLU A 658 12.25 7.00 -7.96
CA GLU A 658 12.06 7.74 -9.22
C GLU A 658 12.11 9.25 -8.97
N LEU A 659 11.39 9.73 -7.96
CA LEU A 659 11.39 11.15 -7.59
C LEU A 659 12.77 11.64 -7.12
N PHE A 660 13.51 10.81 -6.37
CA PHE A 660 14.89 11.10 -6.01
C PHE A 660 15.81 11.14 -7.22
N GLN A 661 15.67 10.21 -8.17
CA GLN A 661 16.46 10.19 -9.41
C GLN A 661 16.18 11.43 -10.27
N LEU A 662 14.91 11.82 -10.43
CA LEU A 662 14.50 13.05 -11.12
C LEU A 662 15.08 14.30 -10.46
N CYS A 663 15.00 14.40 -9.12
CA CYS A 663 15.59 15.52 -8.37
C CYS A 663 17.12 15.53 -8.45
N SER A 664 17.77 14.37 -8.29
CA SER A 664 19.21 14.23 -8.41
C SER A 664 19.70 14.60 -9.81
N ALA A 665 18.99 14.18 -10.86
CA ALA A 665 19.34 14.53 -12.24
C ALA A 665 19.36 16.05 -12.47
N ALA A 666 18.41 16.77 -11.86
CA ALA A 666 18.29 18.23 -11.95
C ALA A 666 19.31 19.03 -11.10
N ILE A 667 20.01 18.39 -10.14
CA ILE A 667 20.93 19.09 -9.24
C ILE A 667 22.33 19.23 -9.83
N ALA A 668 22.96 20.39 -9.62
CA ALA A 668 24.30 20.67 -10.10
C ALA A 668 25.37 19.74 -9.49
N GLY A 669 26.31 19.28 -10.32
CA GLY A 669 27.37 18.33 -9.93
C GLY A 669 28.09 18.62 -8.60
N PRO A 670 28.55 19.86 -8.33
CA PRO A 670 29.21 20.22 -7.06
C PRO A 670 28.32 20.07 -5.82
N GLU A 671 27.01 20.17 -5.97
CA GLU A 671 26.04 20.16 -4.86
C GLU A 671 25.51 18.74 -4.58
N LYS A 672 25.66 17.80 -5.53
CA LYS A 672 25.14 16.42 -5.40
C LYS A 672 25.65 15.71 -4.15
N ALA A 673 26.91 15.87 -3.77
CA ALA A 673 27.46 15.24 -2.57
C ALA A 673 26.77 15.71 -1.28
N ALA A 674 26.47 17.01 -1.17
CA ALA A 674 25.75 17.58 -0.03
C ALA A 674 24.25 17.27 -0.06
N PHE A 675 23.64 17.26 -1.25
CA PHE A 675 22.25 16.81 -1.44
C PHE A 675 22.08 15.36 -1.00
N TYR A 676 22.91 14.45 -1.52
CA TYR A 676 22.93 13.05 -1.15
C TYR A 676 23.11 12.87 0.35
N ALA A 677 24.14 13.46 0.97
CA ALA A 677 24.33 13.39 2.42
C ALA A 677 23.12 13.93 3.22
N SER A 678 22.44 14.98 2.72
CA SER A 678 21.22 15.51 3.37
C SER A 678 19.95 14.67 3.17
N CYS A 679 20.02 13.63 2.34
CA CYS A 679 18.92 12.72 2.05
C CYS A 679 19.27 11.25 2.29
N THR A 680 20.51 10.90 2.66
CA THR A 680 20.92 9.53 2.97
C THR A 680 20.03 8.94 4.05
N ASP A 681 19.75 9.67 5.13
CA ASP A 681 18.93 9.17 6.24
C ASP A 681 17.41 9.19 5.93
N MET A 682 17.00 9.80 4.81
CA MET A 682 15.61 9.82 4.31
C MET A 682 15.35 8.81 3.19
N LEU A 683 16.41 8.22 2.61
CA LEU A 683 16.38 7.35 1.43
C LEU A 683 17.09 6.01 1.64
N ALA A 684 17.99 5.93 2.62
CA ALA A 684 18.10 4.73 3.41
C ALA A 684 16.67 4.37 3.84
N MET A 685 16.28 3.14 3.55
CA MET A 685 15.00 2.63 3.98
C MET A 685 14.90 2.87 5.49
N SER A 686 13.75 3.37 5.97
CA SER A 686 13.46 3.24 7.40
C SER A 686 13.66 1.75 7.73
N SER A 687 14.36 1.44 8.83
CA SER A 687 14.99 0.12 9.03
C SER A 687 14.01 -1.05 8.86
N GLU A 688 12.76 -0.78 9.20
CA GLU A 688 11.47 -1.31 8.67
C GLU A 688 11.48 -2.08 7.34
N PHE A 689 12.10 -1.54 6.28
CA PHE A 689 12.11 -2.10 4.92
C PHE A 689 13.44 -2.79 4.57
N SER A 690 14.44 -2.73 5.45
CA SER A 690 15.50 -3.74 5.42
C SER A 690 14.94 -4.98 6.11
N LEU A 691 14.72 -6.07 5.36
CA LEU A 691 14.38 -7.37 5.93
C LEU A 691 15.27 -7.65 7.15
N ALA A 692 14.66 -7.79 8.33
CA ALA A 692 15.37 -7.78 9.61
C ALA A 692 16.09 -9.10 9.88
N PHE A 693 17.14 -9.38 9.11
CA PHE A 693 18.25 -10.25 9.49
C PHE A 693 19.10 -9.57 10.59
N SER A 694 18.45 -9.26 11.72
CA SER A 694 19.06 -8.88 13.00
C SER A 694 18.76 -9.90 14.10
N GLY A 695 18.44 -11.14 13.69
CA GLY A 695 18.44 -12.34 14.54
C GLY A 695 19.86 -12.83 14.89
N THR A 696 20.66 -11.95 15.49
CA THR A 696 21.88 -12.22 16.29
C THR A 696 22.96 -13.21 15.78
N ASN A 697 24.16 -12.66 15.54
CA ASN A 697 25.49 -13.32 15.39
C ASN A 697 25.79 -14.05 14.06
#